data_AF-A0A4V1V3S2-F1
#
_entry.id   AF-A0A4V1V3S2-F1
#
_cell.length_a   1.000
_cell.length_b   1.000
_cell.length_c   1.000
_cell.angle_alpha   90.00
_cell.angle_beta   90.00
_cell.angle_gamma   90.00
#
_symmetry.space_group_name_H-M   'P 1'
#
loop_
_entity.id
_entity.type
_entity.pdbx_description
1 polymer ?
#
loop_
_entity_poly.entity_id
_entity_poly.type
_entity_poly.pdbx_seq_one_letter_code
_entity_poly.pdbx_strand_id
1 'polypeptide(L)'
;MTTSGGPGRQRTPVEITEAIKGELRDAFANLFEITQDFSVTKEKGLYGVFYVKPSKNVRNMLSVDRELLVLISTFQDQQTRTITAARELIEEAAGRLDATTFIVVHSDFRGDSKLKNWGREQSLTVLPIFTTHPLPAGNELLRTLANELFSHDPFDVTGPVADDSQFYGRREEAIQLARRLQQGQIRSVFGIRKIGKTSILHRIIKETTKTYDCTAVLIDGQSDAIFSLSSAQLLNSIAHTISKSESGGEVSLDILTVRLSLADAAQALLEAVKSSPKVVVLFFDEIDYLTPTSPTADHWKEDFNGFWRNLRATYQATSVGSSKLSILVSGVSSKWFMEESIGGVENAALMFVPEEYLSPLPRGAGAAMIRRLGKLAGLVFNDTTAELIAAQSADMPFWIRKACSHIHNKIEVGLRPFEPQAEAVADFMAEFISTDGVAMSEVALSHLFRVYPELQQPALQCAAGKGSDVPGKYLRTLEKYGVIESAKTPSVNGQMMASGLENFVESNKTPSTKSAASEFGDWADELAIISRRRNVMERSLRSIVSNFLRFDSMNNSGATSAKERVLIQDAVDVYVLHRCPELKTGEATIKELALLFGFYDGRYLDELTEVAQEYTAAARAGDPANDIAPHKPGTIRNRLAYLRAACRYAQKHHGVGDRDVRHEVPVPAVRNSRQVYASRAEMLVIARKCGASPAEREARALIRLAFYSGMR
;
A
#
# COMPACT_ATOMS: atom_id res chain seq x y z
N MET A 1 33.14 -8.00 67.78
CA MET A 1 34.27 -8.39 66.89
C MET A 1 33.71 -8.52 65.50
N THR A 2 33.99 -7.51 64.68
CA THR A 2 33.65 -7.37 63.27
C THR A 2 34.48 -8.34 62.42
N THR A 3 33.85 -9.32 61.78
CA THR A 3 34.44 -10.02 60.63
C THR A 3 33.89 -9.38 59.36
N SER A 4 34.72 -8.52 58.79
CA SER A 4 34.60 -7.92 57.47
C SER A 4 34.31 -8.97 56.39
N GLY A 5 33.23 -8.76 55.64
CA GLY A 5 32.93 -9.49 54.42
C GLY A 5 34.05 -9.30 53.39
N GLY A 6 34.59 -10.41 52.91
CA GLY A 6 35.52 -10.43 51.79
C GLY A 6 34.82 -10.02 50.48
N PRO A 7 35.57 -9.52 49.49
CA PRO A 7 35.02 -9.15 48.19
C PRO A 7 34.39 -10.38 47.52
N GLY A 8 33.17 -10.22 47.00
CA GLY A 8 32.42 -11.30 46.35
C GLY A 8 33.27 -12.00 45.28
N ARG A 9 33.47 -13.31 45.46
CA ARG A 9 34.14 -14.18 44.49
C ARG A 9 33.44 -14.03 43.13
N GLN A 10 34.13 -13.48 42.13
CA GLN A 10 33.63 -13.46 40.75
C GLN A 10 33.45 -14.91 40.28
N ARG A 11 32.24 -15.25 39.85
CA ARG A 11 31.94 -16.59 39.33
C ARG A 11 32.78 -16.85 38.08
N THR A 12 33.35 -18.04 37.97
CA THR A 12 34.08 -18.45 36.75
C THR A 12 33.10 -18.62 35.58
N PRO A 13 33.55 -18.54 34.31
CA PRO A 13 32.68 -18.80 33.15
C PRO A 13 31.96 -20.14 33.23
N VAL A 14 32.61 -21.18 33.77
CA VAL A 14 31.99 -22.50 34.01
C VAL A 14 30.87 -22.40 35.04
N GLU A 15 31.11 -21.73 36.17
CA GLU A 15 30.10 -21.53 37.23
C GLU A 15 28.90 -20.71 36.71
N ILE A 16 29.12 -19.72 35.83
CA ILE A 16 28.04 -18.93 35.22
C ILE A 16 27.24 -19.79 34.23
N THR A 17 27.92 -20.54 33.34
CA THR A 17 27.25 -21.43 32.38
C THR A 17 26.42 -22.49 33.10
N GLU A 18 26.94 -23.11 34.15
CA GLU A 18 26.18 -24.11 34.93
C GLU A 18 25.00 -23.48 35.71
N ALA A 19 25.14 -22.24 36.20
CA ALA A 19 24.02 -21.52 36.80
C ALA A 19 22.89 -21.25 35.80
N ILE A 20 23.23 -20.77 34.59
CA ILE A 20 22.25 -20.55 33.52
C ILE A 20 21.63 -21.88 33.10
N LYS A 21 22.41 -22.96 32.94
CA LYS A 21 21.88 -24.30 32.67
C LYS A 21 20.85 -24.70 33.72
N GLY A 22 21.12 -24.46 35.00
CA GLY A 22 20.18 -24.66 36.10
C GLY A 22 18.85 -23.94 35.88
N GLU A 23 18.88 -22.62 35.72
CA GLU A 23 17.69 -21.79 35.47
C GLU A 23 16.95 -22.23 34.19
N LEU A 24 17.70 -22.65 33.16
CA LEU A 24 17.12 -23.06 31.89
C LEU A 24 16.36 -24.38 31.97
N ARG A 25 16.80 -25.33 32.81
CA ARG A 25 16.06 -26.59 33.05
C ARG A 25 14.67 -26.29 33.60
N ASP A 26 14.58 -25.34 34.52
CA ASP A 26 13.30 -24.92 35.11
C ASP A 26 12.46 -24.15 34.08
N ALA A 27 13.06 -23.24 33.31
CA ALA A 27 12.38 -22.48 32.27
C ALA A 27 11.79 -23.35 31.15
N PHE A 28 12.48 -24.45 30.81
CA PHE A 28 12.12 -25.37 29.73
C PHE A 28 11.11 -26.44 30.15
N ALA A 29 10.80 -26.53 31.44
CA ALA A 29 9.84 -27.49 31.96
C ALA A 29 8.51 -27.43 31.18
N ASN A 30 7.99 -28.60 30.80
CA ASN A 30 6.78 -28.80 29.99
C ASN A 30 6.87 -28.35 28.52
N LEU A 31 7.90 -27.61 28.11
CA LEU A 31 8.11 -27.18 26.72
C LEU A 31 9.05 -28.12 25.98
N PHE A 32 10.08 -28.58 26.69
CA PHE A 32 11.15 -29.40 26.16
C PHE A 32 11.50 -30.51 27.15
N GLU A 33 11.80 -31.69 26.62
CA GLU A 33 12.46 -32.77 27.34
C GLU A 33 13.97 -32.71 27.03
N ILE A 34 14.82 -32.52 28.03
CA ILE A 34 16.27 -32.47 27.85
C ILE A 34 16.79 -33.91 27.78
N THR A 35 17.33 -34.29 26.63
CA THR A 35 17.81 -35.67 26.37
C THR A 35 19.32 -35.79 26.45
N GLN A 36 20.06 -34.70 26.29
CA GLN A 36 21.49 -34.60 26.63
C GLN A 36 21.83 -33.24 27.25
N ASP A 37 22.85 -33.27 28.10
CA ASP A 37 23.31 -32.14 28.88
C ASP A 37 24.81 -32.25 29.10
N PHE A 38 25.57 -31.32 28.51
CA PHE A 38 27.02 -31.27 28.66
C PHE A 38 27.53 -29.85 28.45
N SER A 39 28.84 -29.67 28.61
CA SER A 39 29.54 -28.42 28.34
C SER A 39 30.72 -28.73 27.44
N VAL A 40 30.97 -27.89 26.44
CA VAL A 40 31.98 -28.13 25.41
C VAL A 40 32.77 -26.86 25.14
N THR A 41 34.06 -27.04 24.83
CA THR A 41 34.92 -25.95 24.35
C THR A 41 35.08 -26.08 22.84
N LYS A 42 34.54 -25.11 22.11
CA LYS A 42 34.64 -25.00 20.64
C LYS A 42 35.08 -23.59 20.29
N GLU A 43 35.89 -23.40 19.25
CA GLU A 43 36.32 -22.06 18.81
C GLU A 43 36.89 -21.16 19.94
N LYS A 44 37.65 -21.78 20.87
CA LYS A 44 38.21 -21.13 22.08
C LYS A 44 37.16 -20.51 23.03
N GLY A 45 35.90 -20.92 22.90
CA GLY A 45 34.78 -20.51 23.72
C GLY A 45 34.18 -21.69 24.47
N LEU A 46 33.79 -21.46 25.73
CA LEU A 46 33.03 -22.42 26.53
C LEU A 46 31.53 -22.25 26.25
N TYR A 47 30.84 -23.34 25.95
CA TYR A 47 29.40 -23.37 25.76
C TYR A 47 28.75 -24.42 26.65
N GLY A 48 27.57 -24.11 27.17
CA GLY A 48 26.64 -25.11 27.67
C GLY A 48 25.82 -25.65 26.51
N VAL A 49 25.53 -26.95 26.51
CA VAL A 49 24.80 -27.61 25.42
C VAL A 49 23.69 -28.46 26.00
N PHE A 50 22.47 -28.24 25.51
CA PHE A 50 21.38 -29.22 25.64
C PHE A 50 20.96 -29.74 24.27
N TYR A 51 20.63 -31.03 24.23
CA TYR A 51 19.75 -31.57 23.19
C TYR A 51 18.36 -31.66 23.77
N VAL A 52 17.40 -31.08 23.07
CA VAL A 52 16.03 -30.97 23.57
C VAL A 52 15.04 -31.56 22.59
N LYS A 53 14.15 -32.39 23.10
CA LYS A 53 13.00 -32.90 22.37
C LYS A 53 11.80 -31.98 22.64
N PRO A 54 11.27 -31.26 21.64
CA PRO A 54 10.18 -30.33 21.89
C PRO A 54 8.86 -31.07 22.15
N SER A 55 8.02 -30.48 23.00
CA SER A 55 6.63 -30.92 23.22
C SER A 55 5.83 -30.88 21.92
N LYS A 56 4.65 -31.51 21.87
CA LYS A 56 3.79 -31.51 20.67
C LYS A 56 3.47 -30.08 20.20
N ASN A 57 3.21 -29.18 21.14
CA ASN A 57 2.89 -27.79 20.85
C ASN A 57 4.09 -27.06 20.23
N VAL A 58 5.28 -27.23 20.79
CA VAL A 58 6.51 -26.59 20.31
C VAL A 58 6.97 -27.17 18.97
N ARG A 59 6.83 -28.49 18.75
CA ARG A 59 7.12 -29.12 17.44
C ARG A 59 6.25 -28.56 16.33
N ASN A 60 4.95 -28.40 16.59
CA ASN A 60 4.03 -27.78 15.63
C ASN A 60 4.39 -26.32 15.36
N MET A 61 4.75 -25.57 16.41
CA MET A 61 5.17 -24.17 16.32
C MET A 61 6.42 -23.98 15.45
N LEU A 62 7.44 -24.81 15.68
CA LEU A 62 8.73 -24.75 14.99
C LEU A 62 8.74 -25.49 13.64
N SER A 63 7.71 -26.28 13.36
CA SER A 63 7.68 -27.22 12.22
C SER A 63 8.91 -28.15 12.18
N VAL A 64 9.32 -28.65 13.35
CA VAL A 64 10.47 -29.55 13.53
C VAL A 64 10.03 -30.90 14.08
N ASP A 65 10.57 -31.97 13.48
CA ASP A 65 10.30 -33.36 13.89
C ASP A 65 11.44 -33.99 14.71
N ARG A 66 12.63 -33.38 14.66
CA ARG A 66 13.85 -33.82 15.34
C ARG A 66 14.08 -33.06 16.66
N GLU A 67 15.07 -33.53 17.42
CA GLU A 67 15.56 -32.78 18.57
C GLU A 67 16.24 -31.48 18.13
N LEU A 68 16.26 -30.47 18.98
CA LEU A 68 16.92 -29.19 18.73
C LEU A 68 18.19 -29.07 19.56
N LEU A 69 19.17 -28.38 18.98
CA LEU A 69 20.32 -27.89 19.72
C LEU A 69 19.90 -26.65 20.52
N VAL A 70 20.31 -26.60 21.79
CA VAL A 70 20.27 -25.38 22.60
C VAL A 70 21.70 -25.07 23.02
N LEU A 71 22.20 -23.93 22.57
CA LEU A 71 23.55 -23.47 22.85
C LEU A 71 23.52 -22.31 23.84
N ILE A 72 24.16 -22.49 24.99
CA ILE A 72 24.22 -21.49 26.06
C ILE A 72 25.57 -20.80 26.01
N SER A 73 25.55 -19.49 25.79
CA SER A 73 26.74 -18.66 25.60
C SER A 73 26.75 -17.47 26.55
N THR A 74 27.73 -17.43 27.44
CA THR A 74 27.88 -16.36 28.44
C THR A 74 28.72 -15.18 27.94
N PHE A 75 28.96 -15.06 26.63
CA PHE A 75 29.74 -13.96 26.08
C PHE A 75 28.96 -12.65 26.14
N GLN A 76 29.62 -11.61 26.64
CA GLN A 76 29.10 -10.24 26.68
C GLN A 76 28.95 -9.63 25.28
N ASP A 77 29.74 -10.12 24.32
CA ASP A 77 29.70 -9.77 22.91
C ASP A 77 29.68 -11.05 22.10
N GLN A 78 28.56 -11.33 21.42
CA GLN A 78 28.45 -12.49 20.54
C GLN A 78 29.29 -12.27 19.28
N GLN A 79 29.81 -13.36 18.74
CA GLN A 79 30.62 -13.39 17.51
C GLN A 79 30.16 -14.53 16.61
N THR A 80 30.50 -14.49 15.32
CA THR A 80 30.10 -15.51 14.32
C THR A 80 30.51 -16.94 14.72
N ARG A 81 31.55 -17.09 15.55
CA ARG A 81 32.01 -18.38 16.12
C ARG A 81 30.91 -19.17 16.85
N THR A 82 29.89 -18.50 17.39
CA THR A 82 28.76 -19.16 18.05
C THR A 82 27.94 -19.96 17.04
N ILE A 83 27.75 -19.44 15.82
CA ILE A 83 27.06 -20.14 14.72
C ILE A 83 27.92 -21.30 14.21
N THR A 84 29.23 -21.10 14.07
CA THR A 84 30.17 -22.17 13.69
C THR A 84 30.12 -23.33 14.68
N ALA A 85 30.20 -23.03 15.99
CA ALA A 85 30.12 -24.06 17.04
C ALA A 85 28.79 -24.81 17.01
N ALA A 86 27.66 -24.12 16.77
CA ALA A 86 26.35 -24.76 16.64
C ALA A 86 26.30 -25.75 15.46
N ARG A 87 26.84 -25.35 14.30
CA ARG A 87 26.89 -26.20 13.11
C ARG A 87 27.71 -27.46 13.33
N GLU A 88 28.91 -27.32 13.89
CA GLU A 88 29.76 -28.47 14.20
C GLU A 88 29.04 -29.47 15.11
N LEU A 89 28.35 -28.97 16.15
CA LEU A 89 27.59 -29.83 17.06
C LEU A 89 26.40 -30.52 16.39
N ILE A 90 25.72 -29.86 15.45
CA ILE A 90 24.64 -30.45 14.65
C ILE A 90 25.18 -31.56 13.72
N GLU A 91 26.32 -31.31 13.07
CA GLU A 91 26.98 -32.29 12.20
C GLU A 91 27.49 -33.51 13.00
N GLU A 92 28.11 -33.28 14.16
CA GLU A 92 28.59 -34.32 15.09
C GLU A 92 27.45 -35.18 15.64
N ALA A 93 26.24 -34.62 15.78
CA ALA A 93 25.06 -35.35 16.22
C ALA A 93 24.50 -36.34 15.17
N ALA A 94 25.15 -36.47 14.00
CA ALA A 94 24.88 -37.48 12.97
C ALA A 94 23.40 -37.60 12.58
N GLY A 95 22.73 -36.44 12.41
CA GLY A 95 21.33 -36.36 11.98
C GLY A 95 20.28 -36.54 13.10
N ARG A 96 20.70 -36.68 14.36
CA ARG A 96 19.80 -36.68 15.53
C ARG A 96 19.08 -35.33 15.70
N LEU A 97 19.80 -34.25 15.46
CA LEU A 97 19.31 -32.88 15.60
C LEU A 97 18.67 -32.37 14.30
N ASP A 98 17.80 -31.37 14.42
CA ASP A 98 17.33 -30.58 13.30
C ASP A 98 18.52 -29.85 12.65
N ALA A 99 18.57 -29.88 11.32
CA ALA A 99 19.74 -29.41 10.58
C ALA A 99 19.75 -27.88 10.39
N THR A 100 18.60 -27.23 10.56
CA THR A 100 18.44 -25.81 10.19
C THR A 100 17.97 -24.95 11.34
N THR A 101 17.41 -25.52 12.41
CA THR A 101 16.81 -24.76 13.51
C THR A 101 17.47 -25.07 14.85
N PHE A 102 17.89 -24.04 15.59
CA PHE A 102 18.43 -24.19 16.95
C PHE A 102 18.22 -22.95 17.81
N ILE A 103 18.33 -23.15 19.12
CA ILE A 103 18.13 -22.11 20.14
C ILE A 103 19.49 -21.63 20.64
N VAL A 104 19.67 -20.31 20.79
CA VAL A 104 20.88 -19.73 21.41
C VAL A 104 20.48 -18.88 22.60
N VAL A 105 20.91 -19.28 23.78
CA VAL A 105 20.70 -18.55 25.03
C VAL A 105 21.95 -17.69 25.28
N HIS A 106 21.81 -16.36 25.33
CA HIS A 106 22.98 -15.47 25.37
C HIS A 106 22.82 -14.24 26.26
N SER A 107 23.95 -13.64 26.64
CA SER A 107 23.99 -12.45 27.51
C SER A 107 24.36 -11.13 26.80
N ASP A 108 24.54 -11.14 25.47
CA ASP A 108 24.80 -9.91 24.68
C ASP A 108 23.49 -9.16 24.40
N PHE A 109 23.42 -7.88 24.80
CA PHE A 109 22.25 -7.02 24.60
C PHE A 109 21.92 -6.74 23.12
N ARG A 110 22.89 -6.92 22.21
CA ARG A 110 22.71 -6.88 20.74
C ARG A 110 22.70 -8.27 20.11
N GLY A 111 22.75 -9.32 20.93
CA GLY A 111 22.94 -10.70 20.50
C GLY A 111 21.85 -11.20 19.57
N ASP A 112 20.58 -10.89 19.85
CA ASP A 112 19.42 -11.32 19.06
C ASP A 112 19.60 -10.99 17.57
N SER A 113 19.88 -9.71 17.28
CA SER A 113 20.01 -9.23 15.91
C SER A 113 21.23 -9.83 15.21
N LYS A 114 22.36 -9.94 15.93
CA LYS A 114 23.60 -10.51 15.40
C LYS A 114 23.43 -11.98 15.02
N LEU A 115 22.94 -12.79 15.96
CA LEU A 115 22.76 -14.23 15.80
C LEU A 115 21.76 -14.55 14.66
N LYS A 116 20.65 -13.81 14.56
CA LYS A 116 19.69 -13.93 13.46
C LYS A 116 20.32 -13.61 12.11
N ASN A 117 21.15 -12.56 12.02
CA ASN A 117 21.79 -12.17 10.77
C ASN A 117 22.78 -13.23 10.29
N TRP A 118 23.68 -13.68 11.17
CA TRP A 118 24.66 -14.71 10.84
C TRP A 118 24.03 -16.07 10.54
N GLY A 119 22.93 -16.42 11.23
CA GLY A 119 22.13 -17.59 10.91
C GLY A 119 21.57 -17.52 9.49
N ARG A 120 20.92 -16.40 9.14
CA ARG A 120 20.32 -16.19 7.81
C ARG A 120 21.35 -16.23 6.67
N GLU A 121 22.54 -15.65 6.87
CA GLU A 121 23.66 -15.73 5.91
C GLU A 121 24.05 -17.18 5.57
N GLN A 122 23.78 -18.12 6.49
CA GLN A 122 24.07 -19.55 6.33
C GLN A 122 22.81 -20.41 6.15
N SER A 123 21.65 -19.80 5.86
CA SER A 123 20.36 -20.50 5.74
C SER A 123 19.93 -21.29 6.99
N LEU A 124 20.27 -20.77 8.17
CA LEU A 124 19.91 -21.32 9.48
C LEU A 124 18.91 -20.42 10.21
N THR A 125 17.95 -21.03 10.90
CA THR A 125 17.00 -20.38 11.80
C THR A 125 17.56 -20.42 13.22
N VAL A 126 17.96 -19.26 13.72
CA VAL A 126 18.47 -19.10 15.09
C VAL A 126 17.38 -18.46 15.93
N LEU A 127 17.02 -19.12 17.03
CA LEU A 127 16.06 -18.61 18.02
C LEU A 127 16.83 -18.07 19.23
N PRO A 128 17.15 -16.78 19.26
CA PRO A 128 17.86 -16.21 20.39
C PRO A 128 16.94 -16.08 21.61
N ILE A 129 17.51 -16.34 22.78
CA ILE A 129 16.90 -16.05 24.09
C ILE A 129 17.92 -15.21 24.84
N PHE A 130 17.63 -13.92 24.98
CA PHE A 130 18.42 -13.03 25.82
C PHE A 130 18.24 -13.42 27.29
N THR A 131 19.36 -13.63 28.00
CA THR A 131 19.36 -14.03 29.41
C THR A 131 18.96 -12.85 30.29
N THR A 132 17.68 -12.77 30.66
CA THR A 132 17.21 -11.97 31.80
C THR A 132 17.32 -12.78 33.08
N HIS A 133 17.42 -12.12 34.24
CA HIS A 133 17.34 -12.78 35.54
C HIS A 133 16.10 -12.29 36.30
N PRO A 134 15.09 -13.15 36.55
CA PRO A 134 15.01 -14.56 36.15
C PRO A 134 14.82 -14.75 34.63
N LEU A 135 15.16 -15.94 34.12
CA LEU A 135 14.84 -16.33 32.75
C LEU A 135 13.31 -16.47 32.58
N PRO A 136 12.77 -16.09 31.41
CA PRO A 136 11.36 -16.32 31.11
C PRO A 136 11.09 -17.83 31.12
N ALA A 137 10.04 -18.26 31.84
CA ALA A 137 9.72 -19.67 32.06
C ALA A 137 8.30 -20.00 31.57
N GLY A 138 8.08 -21.25 31.17
CA GLY A 138 6.76 -21.74 30.77
C GLY A 138 6.11 -20.88 29.67
N ASN A 139 4.94 -20.29 29.97
CA ASN A 139 4.19 -19.48 28.99
C ASN A 139 4.94 -18.22 28.54
N GLU A 140 5.80 -17.65 29.37
CA GLU A 140 6.58 -16.45 29.00
C GLU A 140 7.63 -16.78 27.95
N LEU A 141 8.31 -17.94 28.09
CA LEU A 141 9.25 -18.43 27.09
C LEU A 141 8.55 -18.77 25.77
N LEU A 142 7.37 -19.38 25.82
CA LEU A 142 6.55 -19.62 24.62
C LEU A 142 6.20 -18.32 23.91
N ARG A 143 5.81 -17.28 24.65
CA ARG A 143 5.52 -15.95 24.08
C ARG A 143 6.74 -15.35 23.39
N THR A 144 7.93 -15.45 24.00
CA THR A 144 9.18 -14.99 23.39
C THR A 144 9.45 -15.74 22.08
N LEU A 145 9.36 -17.07 22.08
CA LEU A 145 9.55 -17.87 20.87
C LEU A 145 8.50 -17.56 19.80
N ALA A 146 7.24 -17.36 20.18
CA ALA A 146 6.17 -17.00 19.25
C ALA A 146 6.39 -15.63 18.60
N ASN A 147 6.83 -14.63 19.38
CA ASN A 147 7.21 -13.31 18.87
C ASN A 147 8.37 -13.39 17.88
N GLU A 148 9.31 -14.31 18.10
CA GLU A 148 10.43 -14.54 17.19
C GLU A 148 10.01 -15.19 15.87
N LEU A 149 9.06 -16.13 15.90
CA LEU A 149 8.67 -16.92 14.74
C LEU A 149 7.55 -16.29 13.90
N PHE A 150 6.62 -15.58 14.55
CA PHE A 150 5.33 -15.21 13.96
C PHE A 150 5.08 -13.70 13.93
N SER A 151 6.09 -12.88 14.21
CA SER A 151 5.98 -11.41 14.14
C SER A 151 5.83 -10.89 12.72
N HIS A 152 6.28 -11.65 11.72
CA HIS A 152 6.11 -11.29 10.32
C HIS A 152 4.71 -11.69 9.82
N ASP A 153 4.01 -10.76 9.17
CA ASP A 153 2.73 -11.01 8.51
C ASP A 153 2.94 -11.59 7.09
N PRO A 154 2.73 -12.89 6.86
CA PRO A 154 2.89 -13.49 5.53
C PRO A 154 1.72 -13.16 4.58
N PHE A 155 0.65 -12.56 5.08
CA PHE A 155 -0.49 -12.14 4.27
C PHE A 155 -0.27 -10.75 3.64
N ASP A 156 0.57 -9.90 4.24
CA ASP A 156 0.77 -8.53 3.79
C ASP A 156 1.69 -8.44 2.57
N VAL A 157 1.08 -8.63 1.40
CA VAL A 157 1.72 -8.43 0.10
C VAL A 157 1.05 -7.24 -0.58
N THR A 158 1.81 -6.18 -0.82
CA THR A 158 1.35 -4.93 -1.43
C THR A 158 1.49 -4.90 -2.96
N GLY A 159 2.37 -5.74 -3.52
CA GLY A 159 2.62 -5.85 -4.97
C GLY A 159 2.22 -7.18 -5.61
N PRO A 160 2.56 -7.39 -6.90
CA PRO A 160 2.38 -8.68 -7.55
C PRO A 160 3.11 -9.80 -6.81
N VAL A 161 2.46 -10.96 -6.68
CA VAL A 161 3.07 -12.12 -6.03
C VAL A 161 4.14 -12.71 -6.95
N ALA A 162 5.41 -12.45 -6.65
CA ALA A 162 6.55 -12.91 -7.45
C ALA A 162 7.05 -14.31 -7.06
N ASP A 163 6.88 -14.70 -5.78
CA ASP A 163 7.37 -15.97 -5.27
C ASP A 163 6.44 -17.14 -5.65
N ASP A 164 7.03 -18.18 -6.25
CA ASP A 164 6.42 -19.48 -6.54
C ASP A 164 5.70 -20.05 -5.31
N SER A 165 6.29 -19.88 -4.12
CA SER A 165 5.74 -20.39 -2.87
C SER A 165 4.45 -19.69 -2.47
N GLN A 166 4.20 -18.47 -2.96
CA GLN A 166 3.07 -17.64 -2.60
C GLN A 166 2.01 -17.53 -3.72
N PHE A 167 2.25 -18.16 -4.87
CA PHE A 167 1.36 -18.14 -6.04
C PHE A 167 0.39 -19.34 -6.01
N TYR A 168 -0.87 -19.09 -5.67
CA TYR A 168 -1.87 -20.12 -5.38
C TYR A 168 -2.87 -20.33 -6.51
N GLY A 169 -3.25 -21.59 -6.74
CA GLY A 169 -4.37 -21.99 -7.61
C GLY A 169 -4.20 -21.77 -9.12
N ARG A 170 -3.19 -21.02 -9.56
CA ARG A 170 -3.05 -20.54 -10.96
C ARG A 170 -1.75 -20.96 -11.65
N ARG A 171 -0.96 -21.82 -11.01
CA ARG A 171 0.36 -22.24 -11.53
C ARG A 171 0.24 -23.01 -12.83
N GLU A 172 -0.66 -23.99 -12.88
CA GLU A 172 -0.89 -24.79 -14.09
C GLU A 172 -1.43 -23.93 -15.23
N GLU A 173 -2.34 -22.99 -14.93
CA GLU A 173 -2.88 -22.04 -15.90
C GLU A 173 -1.76 -21.19 -16.52
N ALA A 174 -0.86 -20.63 -15.72
CA ALA A 174 0.27 -19.85 -16.22
C ALA A 174 1.21 -20.67 -17.12
N ILE A 175 1.51 -21.91 -16.74
CA ILE A 175 2.35 -22.83 -17.53
C ILE A 175 1.66 -23.16 -18.87
N GLN A 176 0.35 -23.45 -18.85
CA GLN A 176 -0.41 -23.74 -20.05
C GLN A 176 -0.50 -22.54 -20.99
N LEU A 177 -0.69 -21.33 -20.46
CA LEU A 177 -0.68 -20.09 -21.23
C LEU A 177 0.69 -19.85 -21.87
N ALA A 178 1.78 -19.97 -21.11
CA ALA A 178 3.13 -19.84 -21.63
C ALA A 178 3.42 -20.84 -22.78
N ARG A 179 3.00 -22.11 -22.61
CA ARG A 179 3.12 -23.13 -23.66
C ARG A 179 2.36 -22.78 -24.94
N ARG A 180 1.14 -22.23 -24.82
CA ARG A 180 0.34 -21.81 -25.99
C ARG A 180 0.95 -20.59 -26.67
N LEU A 181 1.45 -19.63 -25.90
CA LEU A 181 2.15 -18.46 -26.44
C LEU A 181 3.43 -18.87 -27.20
N GLN A 182 4.17 -19.87 -26.74
CA GLN A 182 5.32 -20.40 -27.49
C GLN A 182 4.92 -20.93 -28.89
N GLN A 183 3.66 -21.31 -29.09
CA GLN A 183 3.20 -21.90 -30.35
C GLN A 183 2.73 -20.89 -31.40
N GLY A 184 2.71 -19.58 -31.11
CA GLY A 184 2.17 -18.55 -32.01
C GLY A 184 0.69 -18.21 -31.72
N GLN A 185 0.15 -18.55 -30.54
CA GLN A 185 -1.26 -18.33 -30.24
C GLN A 185 -1.52 -16.95 -29.62
N ILE A 186 -2.72 -16.42 -29.85
CA ILE A 186 -3.25 -15.23 -29.18
C ILE A 186 -4.02 -15.68 -27.95
N ARG A 187 -3.75 -15.07 -26.80
CA ARG A 187 -4.36 -15.38 -25.50
C ARG A 187 -4.79 -14.09 -24.80
N SER A 188 -5.61 -14.21 -23.76
CA SER A 188 -5.99 -13.07 -22.95
C SER A 188 -6.13 -13.43 -21.48
N VAL A 189 -6.09 -12.41 -20.63
CA VAL A 189 -6.29 -12.50 -19.18
C VAL A 189 -7.12 -11.28 -18.76
N PHE A 190 -8.44 -11.38 -18.90
CA PHE A 190 -9.36 -10.32 -18.44
C PHE A 190 -9.81 -10.55 -17.00
N GLY A 191 -10.02 -9.49 -16.23
CA GLY A 191 -10.50 -9.64 -14.86
C GLY A 191 -10.52 -8.33 -14.09
N ILE A 192 -11.28 -8.27 -13.00
CA ILE A 192 -11.42 -7.03 -12.23
C ILE A 192 -10.12 -6.65 -11.51
N ARG A 193 -10.09 -5.45 -10.94
CA ARG A 193 -8.93 -4.94 -10.19
C ARG A 193 -8.61 -5.85 -9.00
N LYS A 194 -7.32 -6.05 -8.72
CA LYS A 194 -6.78 -6.91 -7.64
C LYS A 194 -7.19 -8.40 -7.67
N ILE A 195 -7.73 -8.89 -8.79
CA ILE A 195 -7.97 -10.32 -9.00
C ILE A 195 -6.67 -11.13 -9.12
N GLY A 196 -5.55 -10.50 -9.50
CA GLY A 196 -4.23 -11.13 -9.66
C GLY A 196 -3.69 -11.20 -11.10
N LYS A 197 -4.16 -10.34 -12.02
CA LYS A 197 -3.71 -10.28 -13.43
C LYS A 197 -2.20 -10.06 -13.56
N THR A 198 -1.66 -9.02 -12.94
CA THR A 198 -0.23 -8.71 -12.99
C THR A 198 0.63 -9.84 -12.41
N SER A 199 0.17 -10.52 -11.35
CA SER A 199 0.88 -11.66 -10.77
C SER A 199 0.94 -12.86 -11.71
N ILE A 200 -0.16 -13.21 -12.39
CA ILE A 200 -0.15 -14.29 -13.38
C ILE A 200 0.62 -13.88 -14.64
N LEU A 201 0.55 -12.62 -15.06
CA LEU A 201 1.28 -12.08 -16.20
C LEU A 201 2.79 -12.22 -16.01
N HIS A 202 3.33 -11.74 -14.89
CA HIS A 202 4.75 -11.88 -14.56
C HIS A 202 5.19 -13.34 -14.53
N ARG A 203 4.31 -14.24 -14.07
CA ARG A 203 4.59 -15.67 -14.10
C ARG A 203 4.68 -16.20 -15.53
N ILE A 204 3.73 -15.85 -16.39
CA ILE A 204 3.73 -16.25 -17.79
C ILE A 204 4.99 -15.71 -18.49
N ILE A 205 5.36 -14.45 -18.27
CA ILE A 205 6.58 -13.85 -18.82
C ILE A 205 7.81 -14.62 -18.37
N LYS A 206 7.94 -14.90 -17.07
CA LYS A 206 9.04 -15.72 -16.51
C LYS A 206 9.12 -17.11 -17.16
N GLU A 207 7.99 -17.79 -17.36
CA GLU A 207 7.96 -19.12 -18.01
C GLU A 207 8.29 -19.02 -19.51
N THR A 208 7.75 -18.02 -20.23
CA THR A 208 8.04 -17.83 -21.66
C THR A 208 9.50 -17.48 -21.93
N THR A 209 10.13 -16.69 -21.07
CA THR A 209 11.54 -16.27 -21.22
C THR A 209 12.50 -17.36 -20.75
N LYS A 210 12.28 -17.95 -19.56
CA LYS A 210 13.22 -18.93 -18.98
C LYS A 210 13.07 -20.34 -19.55
N THR A 211 11.83 -20.79 -19.82
CA THR A 211 11.54 -22.18 -20.20
C THR A 211 11.48 -22.35 -21.71
N TYR A 212 10.93 -21.36 -22.42
CA TYR A 212 10.66 -21.44 -23.87
C TYR A 212 11.54 -20.52 -24.72
N ASP A 213 12.45 -19.78 -24.11
CA ASP A 213 13.43 -18.91 -24.78
C ASP A 213 12.80 -17.97 -25.82
N CYS A 214 11.67 -17.35 -25.45
CA CYS A 214 10.95 -16.39 -26.29
C CYS A 214 11.47 -14.96 -26.08
N THR A 215 11.31 -14.10 -27.08
CA THR A 215 11.49 -12.65 -26.93
C THR A 215 10.19 -12.06 -26.39
N ALA A 216 10.18 -11.62 -25.13
CA ALA A 216 9.01 -11.06 -24.48
C ALA A 216 9.08 -9.53 -24.47
N VAL A 217 8.15 -8.87 -25.16
CA VAL A 217 8.01 -7.41 -25.15
C VAL A 217 6.83 -7.03 -24.28
N LEU A 218 7.10 -6.31 -23.18
CA LEU A 218 6.06 -5.83 -22.26
C LEU A 218 5.62 -4.42 -22.64
N ILE A 219 4.32 -4.26 -22.89
CA ILE A 219 3.63 -3.01 -23.17
C ILE A 219 2.68 -2.72 -22.00
N ASP A 220 3.08 -1.79 -21.12
CA ASP A 220 2.26 -1.34 -20.00
C ASP A 220 1.35 -0.19 -20.45
N GLY A 221 0.05 -0.48 -20.63
CA GLY A 221 -0.95 0.50 -21.04
C GLY A 221 -1.15 1.64 -20.04
N GLN A 222 -0.82 1.46 -18.75
CA GLN A 222 -0.96 2.54 -17.75
C GLN A 222 0.11 3.61 -17.87
N SER A 223 1.20 3.35 -18.57
CA SER A 223 2.29 4.30 -18.73
C SER A 223 1.87 5.51 -19.59
N ASP A 224 2.02 6.72 -19.05
CA ASP A 224 1.79 7.99 -19.76
C ASP A 224 2.51 8.04 -21.10
N ALA A 225 3.72 7.51 -21.14
CA ALA A 225 4.55 7.50 -22.33
C ALA A 225 4.05 6.51 -23.39
N ILE A 226 3.28 5.48 -22.99
CA ILE A 226 2.75 4.45 -23.89
C ILE A 226 1.34 4.82 -24.38
N PHE A 227 0.42 5.18 -23.47
CA PHE A 227 -0.96 5.47 -23.89
C PHE A 227 -1.08 6.73 -24.73
N SER A 228 -0.10 7.65 -24.68
CA SER A 228 -0.05 8.86 -25.49
C SER A 228 0.45 8.64 -26.92
N LEU A 229 0.94 7.44 -27.25
CA LEU A 229 1.44 7.11 -28.58
C LEU A 229 0.29 6.89 -29.55
N SER A 230 0.39 7.49 -30.74
CA SER A 230 -0.48 7.13 -31.87
C SER A 230 -0.25 5.69 -32.32
N SER A 231 -1.18 5.16 -33.11
CA SER A 231 -1.09 3.82 -33.70
C SER A 231 0.24 3.56 -34.41
N ALA A 232 0.72 4.51 -35.23
CA ALA A 232 1.99 4.39 -35.94
C ALA A 232 3.20 4.41 -35.00
N GLN A 233 3.18 5.26 -33.97
CA GLN A 233 4.29 5.36 -33.01
C GLN A 233 4.40 4.10 -32.14
N LEU A 234 3.26 3.53 -31.70
CA LEU A 234 3.28 2.30 -30.92
C LEU A 234 3.80 1.12 -31.75
N LEU A 235 3.33 0.95 -32.99
CA LEU A 235 3.85 -0.10 -33.89
C LEU A 235 5.35 0.04 -34.13
N ASN A 236 5.83 1.27 -34.35
CA ASN A 236 7.25 1.54 -34.57
C ASN A 236 8.10 1.28 -33.32
N SER A 237 7.59 1.64 -32.13
CA SER A 237 8.27 1.37 -30.85
C SER A 237 8.38 -0.13 -30.60
N ILE A 238 7.33 -0.90 -30.89
CA ILE A 238 7.36 -2.37 -30.80
C ILE A 238 8.40 -2.93 -31.78
N ALA A 239 8.37 -2.49 -33.05
CA ALA A 239 9.33 -2.92 -34.06
C ALA A 239 10.77 -2.68 -33.63
N HIS A 240 11.07 -1.47 -33.15
CA HIS A 240 12.39 -1.10 -32.67
C HIS A 240 12.85 -1.96 -31.48
N THR A 241 11.95 -2.17 -30.51
CA THR A 241 12.24 -2.99 -29.33
C THR A 241 12.58 -4.42 -29.72
N ILE A 242 11.82 -5.01 -30.66
CA ILE A 242 12.10 -6.35 -31.19
C ILE A 242 13.47 -6.38 -31.87
N SER A 243 13.77 -5.43 -32.75
CA SER A 243 15.04 -5.39 -33.48
C SER A 243 16.26 -5.18 -32.59
N LYS A 244 16.11 -4.47 -31.46
CA LYS A 244 17.18 -4.21 -30.50
C LYS A 244 17.34 -5.31 -29.45
N SER A 245 16.33 -6.16 -29.27
CA SER A 245 16.39 -7.23 -28.29
C SER A 245 17.47 -8.25 -28.66
N GLU A 246 18.59 -8.23 -27.93
CA GLU A 246 19.57 -9.30 -27.98
C GLU A 246 18.97 -10.55 -27.31
N SER A 247 19.20 -11.70 -27.92
CA SER A 247 18.56 -12.99 -27.69
C SER A 247 18.18 -13.32 -26.23
N GLY A 248 16.87 -13.36 -25.93
CA GLY A 248 16.28 -14.01 -24.75
C GLY A 248 16.16 -13.11 -23.51
N GLY A 249 14.93 -12.79 -23.12
CA GLY A 249 14.66 -11.97 -21.93
C GLY A 249 13.34 -11.23 -22.01
N GLU A 250 12.94 -10.70 -20.87
CA GLU A 250 11.88 -9.70 -20.77
C GLU A 250 12.46 -8.33 -21.11
N VAL A 251 11.84 -7.64 -22.07
CA VAL A 251 12.26 -6.31 -22.52
C VAL A 251 11.08 -5.37 -22.43
N SER A 252 11.23 -4.30 -21.65
CA SER A 252 10.27 -3.20 -21.62
C SER A 252 10.29 -2.45 -22.96
N LEU A 253 9.13 -1.96 -23.39
CA LEU A 253 9.02 -1.20 -24.63
C LEU A 253 9.97 0.01 -24.68
N ASP A 254 10.84 0.06 -25.69
CA ASP A 254 11.70 1.20 -25.99
C ASP A 254 10.94 2.17 -26.92
N ILE A 255 10.63 3.36 -26.40
CA ILE A 255 9.69 4.29 -27.03
C ILE A 255 10.40 5.12 -28.10
N LEU A 256 9.91 5.03 -29.34
CA LEU A 256 10.32 5.89 -30.44
C LEU A 256 9.20 6.86 -30.83
N THR A 257 9.45 8.16 -30.65
CA THR A 257 8.51 9.22 -31.04
C THR A 257 8.66 9.67 -32.50
N VAL A 258 9.56 9.03 -33.26
CA VAL A 258 9.79 9.32 -34.68
C VAL A 258 8.47 9.19 -35.44
N ARG A 259 8.11 10.23 -36.19
CA ARG A 259 6.88 10.25 -36.99
C ARG A 259 7.08 9.44 -38.25
N LEU A 260 6.52 8.24 -38.27
CA LEU A 260 6.35 7.41 -39.47
C LEU A 260 4.90 7.46 -39.93
N SER A 261 4.68 7.16 -41.22
CA SER A 261 3.34 6.81 -41.67
C SER A 261 2.91 5.48 -41.03
N LEU A 262 1.61 5.25 -40.90
CA LEU A 262 1.10 3.99 -40.37
C LEU A 262 1.54 2.79 -41.22
N ALA A 263 1.68 2.98 -42.53
CA ALA A 263 2.14 1.94 -43.45
C ALA A 263 3.62 1.58 -43.21
N ASP A 264 4.48 2.58 -43.06
CA ASP A 264 5.91 2.34 -42.80
C ASP A 264 6.13 1.69 -41.44
N ALA A 265 5.39 2.12 -40.41
CA ALA A 265 5.44 1.51 -39.08
C ALA A 265 4.96 0.05 -39.08
N ALA A 266 3.91 -0.26 -39.85
CA ALA A 266 3.42 -1.63 -40.03
C ALA A 266 4.44 -2.51 -40.75
N GLN A 267 5.10 -1.99 -41.79
CA GLN A 267 6.17 -2.69 -42.49
C GLN A 267 7.37 -2.96 -41.57
N ALA A 268 7.79 -1.96 -40.79
CA ALA A 268 8.88 -2.11 -39.83
C ALA A 268 8.58 -3.21 -38.79
N LEU A 269 7.35 -3.27 -38.27
CA LEU A 269 6.93 -4.32 -37.35
C LEU A 269 7.00 -5.70 -38.01
N LEU A 270 6.51 -5.84 -39.24
CA LEU A 270 6.55 -7.11 -39.96
C LEU A 270 7.98 -7.60 -40.19
N GLU A 271 8.89 -6.71 -40.59
CA GLU A 271 10.30 -7.02 -40.81
C GLU A 271 11.01 -7.40 -39.49
N ALA A 272 10.74 -6.67 -38.41
CA ALA A 272 11.28 -6.96 -37.08
C ALA A 272 10.84 -8.35 -36.58
N VAL A 273 9.57 -8.72 -36.74
CA VAL A 273 9.09 -10.06 -36.34
C VAL A 273 9.67 -11.15 -37.22
N LYS A 274 9.74 -10.95 -38.55
CA LYS A 274 10.29 -11.95 -39.47
C LYS A 274 11.79 -12.19 -39.26
N SER A 275 12.54 -11.14 -38.94
CA SER A 275 13.98 -11.23 -38.67
C SER A 275 14.31 -11.78 -37.29
N SER A 276 13.34 -11.87 -36.38
CA SER A 276 13.57 -12.42 -35.04
C SER A 276 13.87 -13.92 -35.10
N PRO A 277 14.97 -14.39 -34.47
CA PRO A 277 15.32 -15.81 -34.45
C PRO A 277 14.45 -16.63 -33.49
N LYS A 278 13.70 -15.97 -32.61
CA LYS A 278 12.88 -16.56 -31.54
C LYS A 278 11.42 -16.20 -31.75
N VAL A 279 10.53 -16.90 -31.06
CA VAL A 279 9.10 -16.51 -31.01
C VAL A 279 9.00 -15.17 -30.29
N VAL A 280 8.37 -14.20 -30.95
CA VAL A 280 8.08 -12.89 -30.35
C VAL A 280 6.75 -12.95 -29.65
N VAL A 281 6.71 -12.60 -28.38
CA VAL A 281 5.50 -12.54 -27.57
C VAL A 281 5.27 -11.10 -27.12
N LEU A 282 4.18 -10.50 -27.56
CA LEU A 282 3.74 -9.17 -27.12
C LEU A 282 2.81 -9.31 -25.93
N PHE A 283 3.18 -8.75 -24.78
CA PHE A 283 2.37 -8.72 -23.57
C PHE A 283 1.81 -7.32 -23.41
N PHE A 284 0.51 -7.14 -23.67
CA PHE A 284 -0.20 -5.90 -23.36
C PHE A 284 -0.79 -6.02 -21.95
N ASP A 285 -0.24 -5.28 -20.98
CA ASP A 285 -0.89 -5.14 -19.67
C ASP A 285 -1.79 -3.90 -19.65
N GLU A 286 -2.89 -3.99 -18.91
CA GLU A 286 -3.85 -2.90 -18.73
C GLU A 286 -4.28 -2.26 -20.06
N ILE A 287 -4.68 -3.11 -21.01
CA ILE A 287 -5.10 -2.72 -22.37
C ILE A 287 -6.23 -1.68 -22.38
N ASP A 288 -6.99 -1.54 -21.30
CA ASP A 288 -8.11 -0.62 -21.18
C ASP A 288 -7.71 0.84 -21.50
N TYR A 289 -6.43 1.21 -21.28
CA TYR A 289 -5.87 2.52 -21.61
C TYR A 289 -5.55 2.71 -23.10
N LEU A 290 -5.47 1.63 -23.87
CA LEU A 290 -5.23 1.60 -25.32
C LEU A 290 -6.51 1.21 -26.07
N THR A 291 -7.68 1.63 -25.58
CA THR A 291 -9.00 1.35 -26.17
C THR A 291 -9.83 2.62 -26.38
N PRO A 292 -10.92 2.58 -27.17
CA PRO A 292 -11.80 3.74 -27.36
C PRO A 292 -12.46 4.28 -26.07
N THR A 293 -12.49 3.49 -24.99
CA THR A 293 -12.92 3.94 -23.64
C THR A 293 -11.75 4.29 -22.73
N SER A 294 -10.57 4.58 -23.30
CA SER A 294 -9.42 5.01 -22.51
C SER A 294 -9.82 6.19 -21.61
N PRO A 295 -9.56 6.13 -20.29
CA PRO A 295 -9.93 7.20 -19.38
C PRO A 295 -9.03 8.43 -19.52
N THR A 296 -7.86 8.29 -20.16
CA THR A 296 -6.82 9.33 -20.23
C THR A 296 -6.47 9.74 -21.67
N ALA A 297 -6.78 8.90 -22.66
CA ALA A 297 -6.31 9.09 -24.04
C ALA A 297 -7.43 8.92 -25.07
N ASP A 298 -8.22 9.98 -25.28
CA ASP A 298 -9.38 10.00 -26.19
C ASP A 298 -9.04 9.65 -27.65
N HIS A 299 -7.81 9.89 -28.10
CA HIS A 299 -7.37 9.62 -29.48
C HIS A 299 -7.44 8.13 -29.86
N TRP A 300 -7.44 7.22 -28.88
CA TRP A 300 -7.62 5.79 -29.13
C TRP A 300 -8.96 5.44 -29.78
N LYS A 301 -9.96 6.34 -29.75
CA LYS A 301 -11.18 6.18 -30.56
C LYS A 301 -10.89 6.10 -32.06
N GLU A 302 -9.86 6.80 -32.52
CA GLU A 302 -9.44 6.83 -33.93
C GLU A 302 -8.29 5.85 -34.21
N ASP A 303 -7.32 5.78 -33.29
CA ASP A 303 -6.09 4.97 -33.46
C ASP A 303 -6.31 3.47 -33.31
N PHE A 304 -7.29 3.03 -32.50
CA PHE A 304 -7.49 1.62 -32.17
C PHE A 304 -7.64 0.73 -33.41
N ASN A 305 -8.53 1.14 -34.33
CA ASN A 305 -8.78 0.38 -35.55
C ASN A 305 -7.55 0.31 -36.46
N GLY A 306 -6.80 1.41 -36.58
CA GLY A 306 -5.56 1.45 -37.36
C GLY A 306 -4.49 0.54 -36.78
N PHE A 307 -4.29 0.57 -35.46
CA PHE A 307 -3.33 -0.25 -34.74
C PHE A 307 -3.63 -1.76 -34.91
N TRP A 308 -4.83 -2.19 -34.51
CA TRP A 308 -5.20 -3.62 -34.52
C TRP A 308 -5.28 -4.21 -35.92
N ARG A 309 -5.66 -3.43 -36.94
CA ARG A 309 -5.66 -3.89 -38.33
C ARG A 309 -4.26 -4.28 -38.79
N ASN A 310 -3.26 -3.44 -38.50
CA ASN A 310 -1.88 -3.70 -38.90
C ASN A 310 -1.25 -4.81 -38.05
N LEU A 311 -1.54 -4.86 -36.74
CA LEU A 311 -1.08 -5.95 -35.88
C LEU A 311 -1.65 -7.31 -36.33
N ARG A 312 -2.94 -7.36 -36.70
CA ARG A 312 -3.58 -8.56 -37.27
C ARG A 312 -2.94 -8.98 -38.60
N ALA A 313 -2.66 -8.03 -39.48
CA ALA A 313 -1.98 -8.31 -40.75
C ALA A 313 -0.59 -8.93 -40.52
N THR A 314 0.19 -8.38 -39.57
CA THR A 314 1.50 -8.95 -39.19
C THR A 314 1.38 -10.35 -38.61
N TYR A 315 0.42 -10.59 -37.71
CA TYR A 315 0.16 -11.91 -37.15
C TYR A 315 -0.16 -12.95 -38.23
N GLN A 316 -1.06 -12.62 -39.16
CA GLN A 316 -1.42 -13.50 -40.27
C GLN A 316 -0.23 -13.77 -41.19
N ALA A 317 0.54 -12.74 -41.55
CA ALA A 317 1.72 -12.86 -42.42
C ALA A 317 2.86 -13.68 -41.81
N THR A 318 2.93 -13.80 -40.49
CA THR A 318 3.97 -14.54 -39.77
C THR A 318 3.53 -15.96 -39.39
N SER A 319 2.22 -16.24 -39.38
CA SER A 319 1.65 -17.56 -39.02
C SER A 319 2.09 -18.73 -39.93
N VAL A 320 2.50 -18.45 -41.18
CA VAL A 320 2.90 -19.45 -42.18
C VAL A 320 4.43 -19.68 -42.18
N GLY A 321 5.20 -18.80 -41.54
CA GLY A 321 6.66 -18.83 -41.54
C GLY A 321 7.28 -19.55 -40.34
N SER A 322 8.62 -19.57 -40.30
CA SER A 322 9.39 -20.06 -39.13
C SER A 322 9.33 -19.08 -37.95
N SER A 323 9.22 -17.78 -38.23
CA SER A 323 9.16 -16.71 -37.23
C SER A 323 7.70 -16.51 -36.81
N LYS A 324 7.41 -16.65 -35.51
CA LYS A 324 6.05 -16.59 -34.97
C LYS A 324 5.84 -15.34 -34.12
N LEU A 325 4.67 -14.74 -34.26
CA LEU A 325 4.15 -13.70 -33.37
C LEU A 325 3.08 -14.30 -32.47
N SER A 326 3.18 -14.04 -31.18
CA SER A 326 2.15 -14.32 -30.18
C SER A 326 1.75 -13.05 -29.46
N ILE A 327 0.52 -13.02 -28.97
CA ILE A 327 -0.04 -11.85 -28.28
C ILE A 327 -0.74 -12.35 -27.03
N LEU A 328 -0.45 -11.72 -25.89
CA LEU A 328 -1.26 -11.82 -24.68
C LEU A 328 -1.81 -10.44 -24.34
N VAL A 329 -3.12 -10.37 -24.16
CA VAL A 329 -3.81 -9.14 -23.75
C VAL A 329 -4.34 -9.30 -22.33
N SER A 330 -3.92 -8.42 -21.42
CA SER A 330 -4.39 -8.31 -20.04
C SER A 330 -5.12 -6.98 -19.85
N GLY A 331 -6.20 -7.01 -19.07
CA GLY A 331 -7.00 -5.83 -18.78
C GLY A 331 -8.26 -6.18 -18.02
N VAL A 332 -9.19 -5.24 -17.91
CA VAL A 332 -10.47 -5.45 -17.26
C VAL A 332 -11.49 -6.01 -18.24
N SER A 333 -11.61 -5.48 -19.45
CA SER A 333 -12.71 -5.84 -20.35
C SER A 333 -12.27 -6.34 -21.72
N SER A 334 -12.96 -7.37 -22.22
CA SER A 334 -12.88 -7.86 -23.60
C SER A 334 -13.75 -7.08 -24.58
N LYS A 335 -14.56 -6.12 -24.11
CA LYS A 335 -15.62 -5.44 -24.90
C LYS A 335 -15.18 -5.03 -26.30
N TRP A 336 -14.07 -4.30 -26.41
CA TRP A 336 -13.60 -3.77 -27.70
C TRP A 336 -13.05 -4.82 -28.67
N PHE A 337 -12.93 -6.07 -28.24
CA PHE A 337 -12.63 -7.21 -29.10
C PHE A 337 -13.91 -7.94 -29.56
N MET A 338 -15.08 -7.57 -29.03
CA MET A 338 -16.37 -8.22 -29.32
C MET A 338 -17.37 -7.28 -30.00
N GLU A 339 -17.15 -5.96 -29.94
CA GLU A 339 -17.97 -4.98 -30.66
C GLU A 339 -17.77 -5.06 -32.18
N GLU A 340 -18.86 -5.07 -32.94
CA GLU A 340 -18.81 -5.22 -34.40
C GLU A 340 -18.26 -3.97 -35.11
N SER A 341 -18.50 -2.79 -34.54
CA SER A 341 -18.08 -1.52 -35.14
C SER A 341 -17.63 -0.49 -34.11
N ILE A 342 -16.73 0.39 -34.54
CA ILE A 342 -16.23 1.54 -33.76
C ILE A 342 -16.45 2.77 -34.63
N GLY A 343 -17.25 3.72 -34.16
CA GLY A 343 -17.57 4.94 -34.92
C GLY A 343 -18.25 4.67 -36.28
N GLY A 344 -19.01 3.58 -36.39
CA GLY A 344 -19.67 3.17 -37.64
C GLY A 344 -18.76 2.46 -38.66
N VAL A 345 -17.48 2.25 -38.33
CA VAL A 345 -16.52 1.49 -39.13
C VAL A 345 -16.33 0.10 -38.54
N GLU A 346 -16.20 -0.92 -39.39
CA GLU A 346 -15.93 -2.30 -38.98
C GLU A 346 -14.72 -2.37 -38.03
N ASN A 347 -14.89 -3.08 -36.91
CA ASN A 347 -13.85 -3.21 -35.90
C ASN A 347 -12.77 -4.21 -36.33
N ALA A 348 -11.56 -3.72 -36.54
CA ALA A 348 -10.43 -4.55 -36.95
C ALA A 348 -9.97 -5.56 -35.88
N ALA A 349 -10.37 -5.37 -34.62
CA ALA A 349 -10.05 -6.26 -33.50
C ALA A 349 -11.14 -7.30 -33.21
N LEU A 350 -12.29 -7.25 -33.90
CA LEU A 350 -13.44 -8.14 -33.67
C LEU A 350 -13.02 -9.61 -33.73
N MET A 351 -13.23 -10.36 -32.65
CA MET A 351 -12.87 -11.77 -32.49
C MET A 351 -11.37 -12.07 -32.71
N PHE A 352 -10.49 -11.06 -32.67
CA PHE A 352 -9.05 -11.28 -32.80
C PHE A 352 -8.43 -11.85 -31.52
N VAL A 353 -8.89 -11.33 -30.38
CA VAL A 353 -8.43 -11.69 -29.04
C VAL A 353 -9.53 -12.53 -28.39
N PRO A 354 -9.23 -13.75 -27.90
CA PRO A 354 -10.24 -14.61 -27.28
C PRO A 354 -10.71 -14.01 -25.95
N GLU A 355 -11.88 -14.44 -25.47
CA GLU A 355 -12.47 -13.99 -24.20
C GLU A 355 -12.11 -14.92 -23.03
N GLU A 356 -10.90 -14.78 -22.48
CA GLU A 356 -10.40 -15.59 -21.38
C GLU A 356 -10.30 -14.74 -20.11
N TYR A 357 -10.91 -15.21 -19.02
CA TYR A 357 -11.06 -14.44 -17.79
C TYR A 357 -10.36 -15.12 -16.63
N LEU A 358 -9.63 -14.32 -15.87
CA LEU A 358 -9.10 -14.69 -14.58
C LEU A 358 -10.23 -14.58 -13.55
N SER A 359 -10.83 -15.72 -13.22
CA SER A 359 -11.92 -15.80 -12.24
C SER A 359 -11.39 -15.78 -10.80
N PRO A 360 -12.26 -15.57 -9.79
CA PRO A 360 -11.92 -15.81 -8.39
C PRO A 360 -11.34 -17.20 -8.17
N LEU A 361 -10.65 -17.40 -7.06
CA LEU A 361 -10.09 -18.73 -6.77
C LEU A 361 -11.23 -19.76 -6.70
N PRO A 362 -11.04 -20.96 -7.28
CA PRO A 362 -11.98 -22.05 -7.06
C PRO A 362 -12.17 -22.30 -5.56
N ARG A 363 -13.40 -22.63 -5.16
CA ARG A 363 -13.71 -23.05 -3.78
C ARG A 363 -12.72 -24.15 -3.35
N GLY A 364 -12.12 -23.98 -2.17
CA GLY A 364 -11.04 -24.84 -1.65
C GLY A 364 -9.61 -24.35 -1.93
N ALA A 365 -9.34 -23.69 -3.07
CA ALA A 365 -8.03 -23.09 -3.33
C ALA A 365 -7.77 -21.86 -2.43
N GLY A 366 -8.81 -21.05 -2.20
CA GLY A 366 -8.77 -19.95 -1.21
C GLY A 366 -8.50 -20.46 0.21
N ALA A 367 -9.23 -21.50 0.65
CA ALA A 367 -9.03 -22.12 1.96
C ALA A 367 -7.62 -22.74 2.11
N ALA A 368 -7.10 -23.38 1.06
CA ALA A 368 -5.72 -23.90 1.07
C ALA A 368 -4.67 -22.77 1.21
N MET A 369 -4.87 -21.63 0.53
CA MET A 369 -4.01 -20.45 0.70
C MET A 369 -4.05 -19.92 2.14
N ILE A 370 -5.25 -19.76 2.71
CA ILE A 370 -5.45 -19.26 4.08
C ILE A 370 -4.73 -20.16 5.08
N ARG A 371 -4.93 -21.48 5.00
CA ARG A 371 -4.28 -22.43 5.91
C ARG A 371 -2.76 -22.41 5.82
N ARG A 372 -2.22 -22.34 4.60
CA ARG A 372 -0.77 -22.34 4.40
C ARG A 372 -0.11 -21.06 4.91
N LEU A 373 -0.65 -19.89 4.57
CA LEU A 373 -0.13 -18.61 5.05
C LEU A 373 -0.40 -18.44 6.56
N GLY A 374 -1.55 -18.88 7.04
CA GLY A 374 -1.88 -18.91 8.47
C GLY A 374 -0.85 -19.69 9.27
N LYS A 375 -0.48 -20.89 8.81
CA LYS A 375 0.57 -21.69 9.48
C LYS A 375 1.89 -20.93 9.61
N LEU A 376 2.32 -20.19 8.58
CA LEU A 376 3.52 -19.33 8.64
C LEU A 376 3.38 -18.19 9.65
N ALA A 377 2.15 -17.72 9.87
CA ALA A 377 1.83 -16.69 10.84
C ALA A 377 1.54 -17.23 12.26
N GLY A 378 1.61 -18.55 12.49
CA GLY A 378 1.17 -19.16 13.74
C GLY A 378 -0.35 -19.09 13.96
N LEU A 379 -1.15 -18.96 12.90
CA LEU A 379 -2.61 -18.98 12.93
C LEU A 379 -3.12 -20.26 12.27
N VAL A 380 -3.80 -21.10 13.05
CA VAL A 380 -4.30 -22.40 12.61
C VAL A 380 -5.77 -22.27 12.23
N PHE A 381 -6.04 -22.01 10.95
CA PHE A 381 -7.41 -22.00 10.44
C PHE A 381 -7.85 -23.43 10.09
N ASN A 382 -8.93 -23.90 10.69
CA ASN A 382 -9.60 -25.12 10.24
C ASN A 382 -10.43 -24.87 8.96
N ASP A 383 -10.98 -25.93 8.37
CA ASP A 383 -11.70 -25.83 7.09
C ASP A 383 -12.91 -24.89 7.19
N THR A 384 -13.67 -24.94 8.29
CA THR A 384 -14.83 -24.06 8.52
C THR A 384 -14.44 -22.58 8.52
N THR A 385 -13.41 -22.22 9.30
CA THR A 385 -12.93 -20.84 9.40
C THR A 385 -12.29 -20.34 8.09
N ALA A 386 -11.52 -21.20 7.42
CA ALA A 386 -10.89 -20.86 6.14
C ALA A 386 -11.93 -20.68 5.02
N GLU A 387 -12.97 -21.52 4.97
CA GLU A 387 -14.07 -21.38 4.02
C GLU A 387 -14.90 -20.12 4.30
N LEU A 388 -15.16 -19.80 5.56
CA LEU A 388 -15.86 -18.58 5.94
C LEU A 388 -15.13 -17.32 5.45
N ILE A 389 -13.81 -17.23 5.71
CA ILE A 389 -12.99 -16.09 5.24
C ILE A 389 -13.02 -16.02 3.71
N ALA A 390 -12.78 -17.14 3.02
CA ALA A 390 -12.76 -17.19 1.56
C ALA A 390 -14.10 -16.73 0.96
N ALA A 391 -15.22 -17.22 1.51
CA ALA A 391 -16.55 -16.90 1.02
C ALA A 391 -16.96 -15.45 1.27
N GLN A 392 -16.68 -14.91 2.46
CA GLN A 392 -16.99 -13.50 2.73
C GLN A 392 -16.15 -12.55 1.86
N SER A 393 -14.94 -12.97 1.47
CA SER A 393 -14.05 -12.27 0.54
C SER A 393 -14.28 -12.60 -0.93
N ALA A 394 -15.42 -13.18 -1.31
CA ALA A 394 -15.78 -13.51 -2.70
C ALA A 394 -14.71 -14.35 -3.45
N ASP A 395 -13.95 -15.15 -2.71
CA ASP A 395 -12.80 -15.93 -3.18
C ASP A 395 -11.70 -15.11 -3.89
N MET A 396 -11.64 -13.80 -3.63
CA MET A 396 -10.66 -12.90 -4.22
C MET A 396 -9.32 -13.00 -3.49
N PRO A 397 -8.21 -13.40 -4.14
CA PRO A 397 -6.93 -13.63 -3.47
C PRO A 397 -6.44 -12.44 -2.64
N PHE A 398 -6.55 -11.23 -3.20
CA PHE A 398 -6.09 -10.01 -2.52
C PHE A 398 -6.95 -9.66 -1.31
N TRP A 399 -8.28 -9.83 -1.41
CA TRP A 399 -9.19 -9.55 -0.30
C TRP A 399 -9.02 -10.55 0.83
N ILE A 400 -8.86 -11.85 0.49
CA ILE A 400 -8.54 -12.89 1.47
C ILE A 400 -7.26 -12.54 2.22
N ARG A 401 -6.20 -12.13 1.51
CA ARG A 401 -4.93 -11.74 2.14
C ARG A 401 -5.10 -10.55 3.08
N LYS A 402 -5.82 -9.50 2.67
CA LYS A 402 -6.05 -8.33 3.54
C LYS A 402 -6.96 -8.65 4.73
N ALA A 403 -7.95 -9.52 4.57
CA ALA A 403 -8.76 -10.04 5.66
C ALA A 403 -7.92 -10.83 6.68
N CYS A 404 -7.07 -11.75 6.20
CA CYS A 404 -6.18 -12.52 7.08
C CYS A 404 -5.11 -11.65 7.75
N SER A 405 -4.59 -10.62 7.06
CA SER A 405 -3.69 -9.62 7.65
C SER A 405 -4.40 -8.81 8.76
N HIS A 406 -5.68 -8.48 8.57
CA HIS A 406 -6.49 -7.87 9.63
C HIS A 406 -6.61 -8.80 10.84
N ILE A 407 -6.95 -10.08 10.63
CA ILE A 407 -7.04 -11.09 11.70
C ILE A 407 -5.68 -11.26 12.40
N HIS A 408 -4.59 -11.30 11.63
CA HIS A 408 -3.22 -11.34 12.15
C HIS A 408 -2.95 -10.21 13.13
N ASN A 409 -3.30 -8.97 12.78
CA ASN A 409 -3.05 -7.81 13.62
C ASN A 409 -3.95 -7.74 14.86
N LYS A 410 -5.06 -8.49 14.89
CA LYS A 410 -5.99 -8.57 16.03
C LYS A 410 -5.60 -9.65 17.04
N ILE A 411 -4.91 -10.69 16.61
CA ILE A 411 -4.50 -11.80 17.46
C ILE A 411 -3.06 -11.56 17.93
N GLU A 412 -2.91 -11.37 19.25
CA GLU A 412 -1.61 -11.18 19.89
C GLU A 412 -0.63 -12.29 19.51
N VAL A 413 0.56 -11.90 19.05
CA VAL A 413 1.59 -12.84 18.55
C VAL A 413 2.03 -13.81 19.65
N GLY A 414 2.08 -13.36 20.90
CA GLY A 414 2.43 -14.19 22.06
C GLY A 414 1.44 -15.33 22.36
N LEU A 415 0.22 -15.31 21.80
CA LEU A 415 -0.76 -16.39 21.95
C LEU A 415 -0.61 -17.49 20.90
N ARG A 416 0.32 -17.33 19.95
CA ARG A 416 0.46 -18.23 18.81
C ARG A 416 1.38 -19.43 19.14
N PRO A 417 1.13 -20.62 18.57
CA PRO A 417 0.12 -20.93 17.57
C PRO A 417 -1.30 -20.87 18.12
N PHE A 418 -2.21 -20.21 17.40
CA PHE A 418 -3.58 -19.95 17.86
C PHE A 418 -4.59 -20.42 16.82
N GLU A 419 -5.59 -21.18 17.24
CA GLU A 419 -6.73 -21.60 16.41
C GLU A 419 -7.95 -20.71 16.73
N PRO A 420 -8.22 -19.67 15.91
CA PRO A 420 -9.36 -18.81 16.15
C PRO A 420 -10.67 -19.56 15.90
N GLN A 421 -11.65 -19.37 16.80
CA GLN A 421 -12.97 -19.98 16.68
C GLN A 421 -13.81 -19.28 15.60
N ALA A 422 -14.80 -19.98 15.04
CA ALA A 422 -15.61 -19.48 13.94
C ALA A 422 -16.33 -18.16 14.26
N GLU A 423 -16.81 -18.01 15.50
CA GLU A 423 -17.46 -16.80 15.98
C GLU A 423 -16.48 -15.61 15.99
N ALA A 424 -15.29 -15.81 16.53
CA ALA A 424 -14.25 -14.77 16.57
C ALA A 424 -13.80 -14.36 15.16
N VAL A 425 -13.65 -15.32 14.25
CA VAL A 425 -13.33 -15.04 12.85
C VAL A 425 -14.46 -14.25 12.18
N ALA A 426 -15.72 -14.60 12.43
CA ALA A 426 -16.87 -13.87 11.90
C ALA A 426 -16.88 -12.41 12.38
N ASP A 427 -16.57 -12.16 13.66
CA ASP A 427 -16.46 -10.81 14.22
C ASP A 427 -15.32 -10.02 13.58
N PHE A 428 -14.13 -10.62 13.46
CA PHE A 428 -13.00 -9.97 12.77
C PHE A 428 -13.29 -9.67 11.30
N MET A 429 -14.01 -10.57 10.62
CA MET A 429 -14.43 -10.33 9.24
C MET A 429 -15.44 -9.20 9.14
N ALA A 430 -16.44 -9.15 10.02
CA ALA A 430 -17.41 -8.07 10.06
C ALA A 430 -16.73 -6.72 10.32
N GLU A 431 -15.78 -6.68 11.26
CA GLU A 431 -14.94 -5.50 11.51
C GLU A 431 -14.17 -5.11 10.24
N PHE A 432 -13.38 -6.02 9.66
CA PHE A 432 -12.59 -5.79 8.45
C PHE A 432 -13.42 -5.28 7.27
N ILE A 433 -14.59 -5.87 7.02
CA ILE A 433 -15.49 -5.45 5.95
C ILE A 433 -15.93 -4.01 6.20
N SER A 434 -16.34 -3.70 7.44
CA SER A 434 -16.82 -2.37 7.83
C SER A 434 -15.73 -1.29 7.82
N THR A 435 -14.46 -1.63 8.02
CA THR A 435 -13.35 -0.65 8.02
C THR A 435 -12.71 -0.51 6.65
N ASP A 436 -12.37 -1.63 5.99
CA ASP A 436 -11.52 -1.63 4.80
C ASP A 436 -12.22 -2.29 3.61
N GLY A 437 -12.92 -3.40 3.84
CA GLY A 437 -13.39 -4.28 2.76
C GLY A 437 -14.37 -3.63 1.77
N VAL A 438 -15.31 -2.81 2.24
CA VAL A 438 -16.24 -2.09 1.34
C VAL A 438 -15.50 -1.13 0.42
N ALA A 439 -14.53 -0.36 0.93
CA ALA A 439 -13.76 0.57 0.11
C ALA A 439 -13.00 -0.17 -1.00
N MET A 440 -12.38 -1.31 -0.66
CA MET A 440 -11.68 -2.15 -1.64
C MET A 440 -12.63 -2.70 -2.71
N SER A 441 -13.80 -3.17 -2.31
CA SER A 441 -14.81 -3.69 -3.23
C SER A 441 -15.39 -2.59 -4.12
N GLU A 442 -15.71 -1.43 -3.55
CA GLU A 442 -16.24 -0.27 -4.28
C GLU A 442 -15.27 0.23 -5.34
N VAL A 443 -13.97 0.32 -5.06
CA VAL A 443 -12.97 0.75 -6.06
C VAL A 443 -12.90 -0.25 -7.21
N ALA A 444 -12.90 -1.55 -6.91
CA ALA A 444 -12.90 -2.60 -7.93
C ALA A 444 -14.15 -2.55 -8.82
N LEU A 445 -15.33 -2.37 -8.22
CA LEU A 445 -16.61 -2.25 -8.92
C LEU A 445 -16.71 -0.95 -9.73
N SER A 446 -16.28 0.18 -9.15
CA SER A 446 -16.24 1.47 -9.84
C SER A 446 -15.35 1.41 -11.08
N HIS A 447 -14.20 0.75 -10.98
CA HIS A 447 -13.33 0.53 -12.12
C HIS A 447 -13.99 -0.37 -13.18
N LEU A 448 -14.61 -1.48 -12.77
CA LEU A 448 -15.33 -2.37 -13.67
C LEU A 448 -16.44 -1.63 -14.42
N PHE A 449 -17.28 -0.87 -13.73
CA PHE A 449 -18.40 -0.15 -14.36
C PHE A 449 -17.95 1.07 -15.16
N ARG A 450 -16.78 1.63 -14.89
CA ARG A 450 -16.19 2.65 -15.77
C ARG A 450 -15.76 2.06 -17.12
N VAL A 451 -15.09 0.90 -17.09
CA VAL A 451 -14.58 0.23 -18.29
C VAL A 451 -15.69 -0.52 -19.05
N TYR A 452 -16.66 -1.08 -18.33
CA TYR A 452 -17.78 -1.84 -18.86
C TYR A 452 -19.13 -1.38 -18.26
N PRO A 453 -19.63 -0.18 -18.63
CA PRO A 453 -20.83 0.42 -18.02
C PRO A 453 -22.10 -0.42 -18.12
N GLU A 454 -22.24 -1.21 -19.19
CA GLU A 454 -23.41 -2.07 -19.40
C GLU A 454 -23.59 -3.14 -18.32
N LEU A 455 -22.55 -3.46 -17.54
CA LEU A 455 -22.62 -4.43 -16.44
C LEU A 455 -23.19 -3.83 -15.14
N GLN A 456 -23.25 -2.51 -15.02
CA GLN A 456 -23.69 -1.84 -13.80
C GLN A 456 -25.12 -2.20 -13.41
N GLN A 457 -26.08 -1.99 -14.32
CA GLN A 457 -27.49 -2.27 -14.05
C GLN A 457 -27.75 -3.77 -13.77
N PRO A 458 -27.22 -4.71 -14.58
CA PRO A 458 -27.25 -6.14 -14.27
C PRO A 458 -26.74 -6.49 -12.87
N ALA A 459 -25.59 -5.94 -12.44
CA ALA A 459 -25.03 -6.21 -11.12
C ALA A 459 -25.95 -5.72 -9.99
N LEU A 460 -26.54 -4.53 -10.16
CA LEU A 460 -27.48 -3.96 -9.19
C LEU A 460 -28.80 -4.74 -9.12
N GLN A 461 -29.29 -5.26 -10.25
CA GLN A 461 -30.46 -6.14 -10.27
C GLN A 461 -30.21 -7.44 -9.50
N CYS A 462 -29.03 -8.05 -9.65
CA CYS A 462 -28.64 -9.21 -8.85
C CYS A 462 -28.56 -8.89 -7.36
N ALA A 463 -27.98 -7.74 -6.98
CA ALA A 463 -27.96 -7.29 -5.58
C ALA A 463 -29.35 -7.06 -4.99
N ALA A 464 -30.30 -6.59 -5.79
CA ALA A 464 -31.69 -6.39 -5.40
C ALA A 464 -32.54 -7.68 -5.41
N GLY A 465 -31.93 -8.86 -5.64
CA GLY A 465 -32.64 -10.14 -5.71
C GLY A 465 -33.43 -10.38 -7.01
N LYS A 466 -33.19 -9.57 -8.05
CA LYS A 466 -33.85 -9.65 -9.37
C LYS A 466 -32.93 -10.25 -10.44
N GLY A 467 -32.01 -11.12 -10.04
CA GLY A 467 -31.03 -11.74 -10.95
C GLY A 467 -31.66 -12.60 -12.06
N SER A 468 -32.89 -13.09 -11.87
CA SER A 468 -33.65 -13.84 -12.88
C SER A 468 -34.01 -13.01 -14.12
N ASP A 469 -34.12 -11.69 -13.97
CA ASP A 469 -34.56 -10.79 -15.04
C ASP A 469 -33.37 -10.33 -15.90
N VAL A 470 -32.14 -10.65 -15.46
CA VAL A 470 -30.91 -10.23 -16.12
C VAL A 470 -30.64 -11.13 -17.34
N PRO A 471 -30.37 -10.55 -18.52
CA PRO A 471 -30.02 -11.33 -19.71
C PRO A 471 -28.81 -12.25 -19.45
N GLY A 472 -28.91 -13.52 -19.88
CA GLY A 472 -27.91 -14.55 -19.59
C GLY A 472 -26.48 -14.22 -20.05
N LYS A 473 -26.30 -13.35 -21.05
CA LYS A 473 -24.98 -12.86 -21.45
C LYS A 473 -24.28 -12.07 -20.33
N TYR A 474 -25.02 -11.20 -19.64
CA TYR A 474 -24.47 -10.38 -18.55
C TYR A 474 -24.24 -11.21 -17.28
N LEU A 475 -25.12 -12.17 -17.00
CA LEU A 475 -24.92 -13.11 -15.88
C LEU A 475 -23.60 -13.88 -16.03
N ARG A 476 -23.34 -14.48 -17.20
CA ARG A 476 -22.08 -15.20 -17.45
C ARG A 476 -20.86 -14.29 -17.29
N THR A 477 -20.92 -13.04 -17.74
CA THR A 477 -19.81 -12.10 -17.60
C THR A 477 -19.60 -11.67 -16.14
N LEU A 478 -20.67 -11.39 -15.40
CA LEU A 478 -20.60 -11.05 -13.96
C LEU A 478 -20.07 -12.21 -13.12
N GLU A 479 -20.44 -13.44 -13.46
CA GLU A 479 -19.95 -14.67 -12.83
C GLU A 479 -18.44 -14.82 -13.04
N LYS A 480 -17.95 -14.64 -14.27
CA LYS A 480 -16.51 -14.67 -14.59
C LYS A 480 -15.71 -13.62 -13.81
N TYR A 481 -16.30 -12.44 -13.55
CA TYR A 481 -15.68 -11.41 -12.72
C TYR A 481 -15.80 -11.67 -11.21
N GLY A 482 -16.55 -12.68 -10.79
CA GLY A 482 -16.79 -12.99 -9.39
C GLY A 482 -17.78 -12.06 -8.70
N VAL A 483 -18.54 -11.24 -9.44
CA VAL A 483 -19.53 -10.31 -8.87
C VAL A 483 -20.73 -11.08 -8.34
N ILE A 484 -21.10 -12.16 -9.02
CA ILE A 484 -22.20 -13.04 -8.65
C ILE A 484 -21.73 -14.49 -8.56
N GLU A 485 -22.47 -15.30 -7.81
CA GLU A 485 -22.26 -16.74 -7.72
C GLU A 485 -23.28 -17.49 -8.60
N SER A 486 -22.83 -18.62 -9.16
CA SER A 486 -23.68 -19.53 -9.93
C SER A 486 -24.63 -20.28 -8.99
N ALA A 487 -25.88 -19.84 -8.94
CA ALA A 487 -26.93 -20.48 -8.15
C ALA A 487 -28.24 -20.56 -8.95
N LYS A 488 -29.22 -21.33 -8.44
CA LYS A 488 -30.57 -21.41 -9.03
C LYS A 488 -31.20 -20.02 -9.22
N THR A 489 -30.84 -19.09 -8.34
CA THR A 489 -31.14 -17.66 -8.44
C THR A 489 -29.81 -16.91 -8.35
N PRO A 490 -29.36 -16.21 -9.40
CA PRO A 490 -28.11 -15.46 -9.38
C PRO A 490 -28.12 -14.41 -8.25
N SER A 491 -27.12 -14.48 -7.37
CA SER A 491 -26.96 -13.58 -6.24
C SER A 491 -25.52 -13.08 -6.14
N VAL A 492 -25.31 -11.96 -5.44
CA VAL A 492 -23.99 -11.37 -5.25
C VAL A 492 -23.08 -12.33 -4.48
N ASN A 493 -21.82 -12.42 -4.90
CA ASN A 493 -20.84 -13.33 -4.32
C ASN A 493 -20.21 -12.74 -3.05
N GLY A 494 -20.58 -13.28 -1.88
CA GLY A 494 -19.95 -12.93 -0.61
C GLY A 494 -20.30 -11.54 -0.07
N GLN A 495 -20.03 -11.35 1.22
CA GLN A 495 -20.42 -10.14 1.96
C GLN A 495 -19.64 -8.90 1.51
N MET A 496 -18.36 -9.05 1.15
CA MET A 496 -17.55 -7.93 0.66
C MET A 496 -18.11 -7.34 -0.63
N MET A 497 -18.49 -8.18 -1.60
CA MET A 497 -19.05 -7.73 -2.87
C MET A 497 -20.42 -7.08 -2.70
N ALA A 498 -21.28 -7.67 -1.85
CA ALA A 498 -22.59 -7.12 -1.53
C ALA A 498 -22.48 -5.72 -0.91
N SER A 499 -21.64 -5.59 0.12
CA SER A 499 -21.43 -4.32 0.82
C SER A 499 -20.78 -3.26 -0.09
N GLY A 500 -19.89 -3.67 -1.01
CA GLY A 500 -19.30 -2.78 -2.02
C GLY A 500 -20.32 -2.24 -3.03
N LEU A 501 -21.24 -3.09 -3.52
CA LEU A 501 -22.32 -2.68 -4.41
C LEU A 501 -23.30 -1.72 -3.73
N GLU A 502 -23.66 -1.99 -2.47
CA GLU A 502 -24.51 -1.10 -1.67
C GLU A 502 -23.86 0.29 -1.53
N ASN A 503 -22.59 0.35 -1.14
CA ASN A 503 -21.87 1.61 -0.97
C ASN A 503 -21.71 2.37 -2.31
N PHE A 504 -21.47 1.66 -3.41
CA PHE A 504 -21.43 2.26 -4.75
C PHE A 504 -22.76 2.93 -5.15
N VAL A 505 -23.90 2.40 -4.71
CA VAL A 505 -25.21 3.02 -4.94
C VAL A 505 -25.38 4.27 -4.08
N GLU A 506 -24.96 4.24 -2.81
CA GLU A 506 -25.04 5.39 -1.90
C GLU A 506 -24.13 6.54 -2.35
N SER A 507 -22.90 6.23 -2.78
CA SER A 507 -21.93 7.22 -3.25
C SER A 507 -22.38 7.91 -4.54
N ASN A 508 -23.13 7.23 -5.41
CA ASN A 508 -23.70 7.82 -6.63
C ASN A 508 -25.01 8.62 -6.39
N LYS A 509 -25.72 8.41 -5.29
CA LYS A 509 -26.92 9.21 -4.92
C LYS A 509 -26.55 10.60 -4.39
N THR A 510 -25.34 10.76 -3.87
CA THR A 510 -24.86 12.02 -3.28
C THR A 510 -23.93 12.69 -4.27
N PRO A 511 -24.26 13.86 -4.85
CA PRO A 511 -23.36 14.53 -5.78
C PRO A 511 -22.18 15.15 -5.01
N SER A 512 -21.17 14.36 -4.70
CA SER A 512 -19.88 14.88 -4.27
C SER A 512 -19.15 15.42 -5.50
N THR A 513 -18.67 16.66 -5.43
CA THR A 513 -17.70 17.26 -6.35
C THR A 513 -16.48 16.34 -6.48
N LYS A 514 -16.47 15.46 -7.48
CA LYS A 514 -15.30 14.69 -7.88
C LYS A 514 -14.31 15.63 -8.55
N SER A 515 -13.40 16.23 -7.79
CA SER A 515 -12.18 16.81 -8.32
C SER A 515 -11.05 15.78 -8.25
N ALA A 516 -10.42 15.52 -9.40
CA ALA A 516 -9.08 14.95 -9.54
C ALA A 516 -8.77 13.68 -8.73
N ALA A 517 -9.31 12.54 -9.17
CA ALA A 517 -8.77 11.22 -8.82
C ALA A 517 -8.37 10.43 -10.08
N SER A 518 -7.79 11.13 -11.06
CA SER A 518 -7.36 10.56 -12.33
C SER A 518 -5.90 10.09 -12.35
N GLU A 519 -5.12 10.24 -11.27
CA GLU A 519 -3.65 10.13 -11.39
C GLU A 519 -2.93 9.01 -10.64
N PHE A 520 -3.56 8.17 -9.81
CA PHE A 520 -2.80 7.09 -9.16
C PHE A 520 -3.62 5.81 -9.00
N GLY A 521 -3.55 4.94 -10.01
CA GLY A 521 -4.28 3.67 -10.05
C GLY A 521 -4.04 2.81 -8.82
N ASP A 522 -2.79 2.60 -8.41
CA ASP A 522 -2.46 1.75 -7.26
C ASP A 522 -2.62 2.43 -5.89
N TRP A 523 -2.41 3.74 -5.79
CA TRP A 523 -2.62 4.47 -4.53
C TRP A 523 -4.09 4.72 -4.23
N ALA A 524 -4.99 4.68 -5.22
CA ALA A 524 -6.41 4.92 -4.98
C ALA A 524 -7.02 3.92 -3.98
N ASP A 525 -6.60 2.66 -4.04
CA ASP A 525 -7.04 1.62 -3.10
C ASP A 525 -6.53 1.91 -1.68
N GLU A 526 -5.24 2.24 -1.54
CA GLU A 526 -4.62 2.57 -0.25
C GLU A 526 -5.17 3.88 0.33
N LEU A 527 -5.36 4.90 -0.49
CA LEU A 527 -5.96 6.18 -0.12
C LEU A 527 -7.43 6.02 0.29
N ALA A 528 -8.20 5.17 -0.40
CA ALA A 528 -9.57 4.86 -0.01
C ALA A 528 -9.63 4.14 1.35
N ILE A 529 -8.73 3.18 1.58
CA ILE A 529 -8.56 2.50 2.88
C ILE A 529 -8.16 3.50 3.97
N ILE A 530 -7.14 4.32 3.75
CA ILE A 530 -6.65 5.34 4.69
C ILE A 530 -7.77 6.33 5.03
N SER A 531 -8.48 6.83 4.01
CA SER A 531 -9.59 7.76 4.19
C SER A 531 -10.72 7.14 5.03
N ARG A 532 -11.08 5.88 4.76
CA ARG A 532 -12.13 5.18 5.51
C ARG A 532 -11.72 4.89 6.95
N ARG A 533 -10.50 4.38 7.17
CA ARG A 533 -9.93 4.20 8.52
C ARG A 533 -9.90 5.51 9.30
N ARG A 534 -9.44 6.59 8.67
CA ARG A 534 -9.46 7.93 9.27
C ARG A 534 -10.87 8.32 9.70
N ASN A 535 -11.87 8.13 8.84
CA ASN A 535 -13.25 8.49 9.15
C ASN A 535 -13.85 7.64 10.29
N VAL A 536 -13.51 6.34 10.36
CA VAL A 536 -13.91 5.46 11.47
C VAL A 536 -13.23 5.89 12.77
N MET A 537 -11.91 6.11 12.75
CA MET A 537 -11.16 6.59 13.91
C MET A 537 -11.65 7.94 14.40
N GLU A 538 -11.95 8.88 13.49
CA GLU A 538 -12.52 10.18 13.83
C GLU A 538 -13.86 10.03 14.57
N ARG A 539 -14.76 9.18 14.08
CA ARG A 539 -16.06 8.92 14.73
C ARG A 539 -15.89 8.31 16.12
N SER A 540 -14.99 7.34 16.27
CA SER A 540 -14.69 6.70 17.55
C SER A 540 -14.06 7.67 18.54
N LEU A 541 -13.09 8.48 18.10
CA LEU A 541 -12.48 9.54 18.91
C LEU A 541 -13.51 10.58 19.34
N ARG A 542 -14.40 11.01 18.43
CA ARG A 542 -15.50 11.93 18.73
C ARG A 542 -16.44 11.36 19.80
N SER A 543 -16.73 10.06 19.74
CA SER A 543 -17.54 9.36 20.75
C SER A 543 -16.85 9.31 22.11
N ILE A 544 -15.56 8.95 22.14
CA ILE A 544 -14.74 8.91 23.35
C ILE A 544 -14.67 10.30 23.99
N VAL A 545 -14.32 11.32 23.21
CA VAL A 545 -14.28 12.72 23.64
C VAL A 545 -15.66 13.16 24.15
N SER A 546 -16.74 12.84 23.44
CA SER A 546 -18.11 13.14 23.91
C SER A 546 -18.44 12.46 25.23
N ASN A 547 -17.95 11.24 25.48
CA ASN A 547 -18.19 10.52 26.74
C ASN A 547 -17.34 11.08 27.89
N PHE A 548 -16.09 11.45 27.64
CA PHE A 548 -15.25 12.14 28.63
C PHE A 548 -15.83 13.51 29.00
N LEU A 549 -16.30 14.29 28.02
CA LEU A 549 -16.96 15.58 28.26
C LEU A 549 -18.29 15.43 29.03
N ARG A 550 -19.05 14.37 28.77
CA ARG A 550 -20.26 14.02 29.55
C ARG A 550 -19.92 13.60 30.98
N PHE A 551 -18.85 12.84 31.17
CA PHE A 551 -18.44 12.36 32.50
C PHE A 551 -17.87 13.50 33.37
N ASP A 552 -17.06 14.38 32.78
CA ASP A 552 -16.50 15.55 33.48
C ASP A 552 -17.59 16.57 33.86
N SER A 553 -18.56 16.82 32.97
CA SER A 553 -19.70 17.70 33.28
C SER A 553 -20.65 17.15 34.36
N MET A 554 -20.71 15.83 34.56
CA MET A 554 -21.48 15.22 35.64
C MET A 554 -20.78 15.30 37.01
N ASN A 555 -19.45 15.35 37.06
CA ASN A 555 -18.68 15.34 38.31
C ASN A 555 -18.35 16.75 38.86
N ASN A 556 -18.42 17.80 38.04
CA ASN A 556 -18.12 19.17 38.44
C ASN A 556 -19.35 20.10 38.32
N SER A 557 -20.25 20.04 39.30
CA SER A 557 -21.48 20.86 39.37
C SER A 557 -21.25 22.36 39.72
N GLY A 558 -20.11 22.94 39.34
CA GLY A 558 -19.79 24.34 39.63
C GLY A 558 -18.77 25.02 38.70
N ALA A 559 -18.37 24.38 37.60
CA ALA A 559 -17.40 24.94 36.65
C ALA A 559 -18.07 25.30 35.31
N THR A 560 -17.56 26.35 34.67
CA THR A 560 -17.87 26.84 33.32
C THR A 560 -18.00 25.69 32.31
N SER A 561 -18.90 25.85 31.32
CA SER A 561 -19.41 24.72 30.54
C SER A 561 -18.28 23.97 29.81
N ALA A 562 -18.41 22.64 29.66
CA ALA A 562 -17.44 21.78 28.96
C ALA A 562 -17.12 22.21 27.49
N LYS A 563 -17.86 23.18 26.94
CA LYS A 563 -17.61 23.78 25.62
C LYS A 563 -16.57 24.92 25.64
N GLU A 564 -16.16 25.41 26.81
CA GLU A 564 -15.26 26.56 26.96
C GLU A 564 -13.78 26.17 27.11
N ARG A 565 -13.47 24.86 27.25
CA ARG A 565 -12.10 24.32 27.35
C ARG A 565 -11.60 23.70 26.04
N VAL A 566 -11.59 24.46 24.96
CA VAL A 566 -10.99 24.02 23.68
C VAL A 566 -9.65 24.68 23.49
N LEU A 567 -8.64 23.94 23.04
CA LEU A 567 -7.31 24.49 22.78
C LEU A 567 -7.32 25.36 21.52
N ILE A 568 -6.54 26.44 21.54
CA ILE A 568 -6.34 27.27 20.34
C ILE A 568 -5.70 26.42 19.22
N GLN A 569 -4.83 25.47 19.58
CA GLN A 569 -4.23 24.52 18.66
C GLN A 569 -5.27 23.70 17.88
N ASP A 570 -6.27 23.13 18.56
CA ASP A 570 -7.32 22.36 17.89
C ASP A 570 -8.08 23.20 16.86
N ALA A 571 -8.32 24.48 17.17
CA ALA A 571 -8.95 25.42 16.26
C ALA A 571 -8.05 25.76 15.05
N VAL A 572 -6.74 25.86 15.25
CA VAL A 572 -5.74 26.04 14.20
C VAL A 572 -5.66 24.80 13.31
N ASP A 573 -5.62 23.61 13.89
CA ASP A 573 -5.53 22.34 13.15
C ASP A 573 -6.76 22.12 12.27
N VAL A 574 -7.96 22.38 12.79
CA VAL A 574 -9.20 22.35 12.02
C VAL A 574 -9.15 23.35 10.86
N TYR A 575 -8.63 24.57 11.08
CA TYR A 575 -8.51 25.57 10.02
C TYR A 575 -7.48 25.19 8.96
N VAL A 576 -6.34 24.64 9.37
CA VAL A 576 -5.28 24.16 8.48
C VAL A 576 -5.75 22.96 7.66
N LEU A 577 -6.47 22.03 8.28
CA LEU A 577 -6.93 20.81 7.63
C LEU A 577 -8.11 21.05 6.69
N HIS A 578 -9.05 21.92 7.08
CA HIS A 578 -10.32 22.05 6.35
C HIS A 578 -10.47 23.35 5.57
N ARG A 579 -9.82 24.46 5.97
CA ARG A 579 -10.03 25.77 5.33
C ARG A 579 -8.84 26.23 4.51
N CYS A 580 -7.61 26.07 4.99
CA CYS A 580 -6.41 26.48 4.26
C CYS A 580 -6.28 25.86 2.86
N PRO A 581 -6.69 24.60 2.58
CA PRO A 581 -6.62 24.04 1.23
C PRO A 581 -7.53 24.76 0.21
N GLU A 582 -8.57 25.44 0.68
CA GLU A 582 -9.51 26.19 -0.17
C GLU A 582 -9.10 27.65 -0.38
N LEU A 583 -8.09 28.15 0.35
CA LEU A 583 -7.64 29.53 0.27
C LEU A 583 -6.52 29.66 -0.78
N LYS A 584 -6.62 30.67 -1.65
CA LYS A 584 -5.55 31.02 -2.59
C LYS A 584 -4.19 31.31 -1.91
N THR A 585 -4.22 31.73 -0.63
CA THR A 585 -3.04 31.99 0.20
C THR A 585 -2.86 30.95 1.31
N GLY A 586 -3.37 29.72 1.12
CA GLY A 586 -3.37 28.65 2.12
C GLY A 586 -1.99 28.33 2.69
N GLU A 587 -1.03 28.01 1.82
CA GLU A 587 0.35 27.69 2.25
C GLU A 587 1.02 28.83 3.02
N ALA A 588 0.82 30.08 2.58
CA ALA A 588 1.34 31.25 3.29
C ALA A 588 0.68 31.40 4.66
N THR A 589 -0.63 31.15 4.76
CA THR A 589 -1.38 31.22 6.01
C THR A 589 -0.90 30.17 7.02
N ILE A 590 -0.62 28.95 6.54
CA ILE A 590 -0.08 27.85 7.36
C ILE A 590 1.29 28.22 7.93
N LYS A 591 2.19 28.75 7.09
CA LYS A 591 3.52 29.20 7.53
C LYS A 591 3.44 30.29 8.59
N GLU A 592 2.54 31.25 8.43
CA GLU A 592 2.35 32.34 9.39
C GLU A 592 1.73 31.86 10.71
N LEU A 593 0.82 30.86 10.68
CA LEU A 593 0.25 30.24 11.87
C LEU A 593 1.25 29.36 12.63
N ALA A 594 2.15 28.67 11.92
CA ALA A 594 3.21 27.87 12.51
C ALA A 594 4.19 28.73 13.33
N LEU A 595 4.48 29.96 12.87
CA LEU A 595 5.32 30.92 13.60
C LEU A 595 4.68 31.45 14.89
N LEU A 596 3.38 31.21 15.09
CA LEU A 596 2.68 31.54 16.33
C LEU A 596 2.57 30.35 17.29
N PHE A 597 3.00 29.15 16.88
CA PHE A 597 2.77 27.90 17.61
C PHE A 597 3.24 27.97 19.07
N GLY A 598 4.47 28.42 19.30
CA GLY A 598 5.02 28.54 20.65
C GLY A 598 4.27 29.49 21.59
N PHE A 599 3.34 30.32 21.09
CA PHE A 599 2.52 31.21 21.91
C PHE A 599 1.15 30.63 22.25
N TYR A 600 0.57 29.79 21.38
CA TYR A 600 -0.77 29.23 21.60
C TYR A 600 -0.77 27.75 21.98
N ASP A 601 0.39 27.07 21.89
CA ASP A 601 0.55 25.68 22.30
C ASP A 601 0.13 25.50 23.77
N GLY A 602 -0.75 24.52 24.01
CA GLY A 602 -1.32 24.25 25.33
C GLY A 602 -2.25 25.33 25.91
N ARG A 603 -2.55 26.42 25.19
CA ARG A 603 -3.45 27.51 25.64
C ARG A 603 -4.89 27.30 25.19
N TYR A 604 -5.84 27.64 26.06
CA TYR A 604 -7.27 27.56 25.82
C TYR A 604 -7.80 28.75 25.03
N LEU A 605 -8.93 28.57 24.36
CA LEU A 605 -9.54 29.57 23.47
C LEU A 605 -9.91 30.87 24.19
N ASP A 606 -10.23 30.82 25.49
CA ASP A 606 -10.49 31.99 26.34
C ASP A 606 -9.22 32.78 26.71
N GLU A 607 -8.04 32.18 26.53
CA GLU A 607 -6.73 32.84 26.71
C GLU A 607 -6.21 33.52 25.42
N LEU A 608 -6.97 33.48 24.32
CA LEU A 608 -6.55 34.03 23.02
C LEU A 608 -6.14 35.51 23.08
N THR A 609 -6.76 36.28 23.97
CA THR A 609 -6.42 37.69 24.22
C THR A 609 -5.03 37.84 24.82
N GLU A 610 -4.66 36.97 25.75
CA GLU A 610 -3.35 36.95 26.41
C GLU A 610 -2.27 36.50 25.42
N VAL A 611 -2.53 35.42 24.68
CA VAL A 611 -1.67 34.95 23.58
C VAL A 611 -1.37 36.05 22.56
N ALA A 612 -2.39 36.83 22.19
CA ALA A 612 -2.21 37.95 21.26
C ALA A 612 -1.37 39.09 21.85
N GLN A 613 -1.49 39.36 23.15
CA GLN A 613 -0.69 40.37 23.84
C GLN A 613 0.76 39.93 24.00
N GLU A 614 0.99 38.69 24.42
CA GLU A 614 2.30 38.05 24.57
C GLU A 614 3.06 38.06 23.24
N TYR A 615 2.42 37.59 22.16
CA TYR A 615 3.00 37.62 20.83
C TYR A 615 3.30 39.06 20.38
N THR A 616 2.39 40.01 20.62
CA THR A 616 2.60 41.42 20.24
C THR A 616 3.79 42.04 20.98
N ALA A 617 3.98 41.70 22.26
CA ALA A 617 5.11 42.17 23.05
C ALA A 617 6.43 41.58 22.54
N ALA A 618 6.48 40.25 22.36
CA ALA A 618 7.63 39.54 21.83
C ALA A 618 8.02 40.03 20.42
N ALA A 619 7.06 40.16 19.52
CA ALA A 619 7.28 40.61 18.15
C ALA A 619 7.69 42.10 18.05
N ARG A 620 7.42 42.93 19.06
CA ARG A 620 7.87 44.34 19.09
C ARG A 620 9.28 44.49 19.65
N ALA A 621 9.59 43.75 20.71
CA ALA A 621 10.89 43.81 21.37
C ALA A 621 11.97 43.02 20.62
N GLY A 622 11.57 41.99 19.86
CA GLY A 622 12.45 40.92 19.43
C GLY A 622 12.65 39.94 20.57
N ASP A 623 12.49 38.64 20.30
CA ASP A 623 12.61 37.58 21.29
C ASP A 623 13.64 36.54 20.83
N PRO A 624 14.89 36.61 21.33
CA PRO A 624 15.94 35.66 20.96
C PRO A 624 15.67 34.22 21.43
N ALA A 625 14.85 34.03 22.47
CA ALA A 625 14.55 32.71 23.00
C ALA A 625 13.60 31.92 22.08
N ASN A 626 12.79 32.64 21.30
CA ASN A 626 11.85 32.08 20.33
C ASN A 626 12.26 32.37 18.86
N ASP A 627 13.49 32.85 18.63
CA ASP A 627 14.04 33.21 17.31
C ASP A 627 13.19 34.25 16.52
N ILE A 628 12.66 35.26 17.23
CA ILE A 628 11.77 36.28 16.66
C ILE A 628 12.50 37.60 16.53
N ALA A 629 12.80 38.03 15.30
CA ALA A 629 13.27 39.38 15.04
C ALA A 629 12.13 40.43 15.20
N PRO A 630 12.42 41.69 15.60
CA PRO A 630 11.41 42.74 15.69
C PRO A 630 10.62 42.92 14.39
N HIS A 631 9.30 42.81 14.45
CA HIS A 631 8.41 42.86 13.31
C HIS A 631 7.73 44.22 13.14
N LYS A 632 7.45 44.59 11.88
CA LYS A 632 6.66 45.78 11.57
C LYS A 632 5.22 45.60 12.08
N PRO A 633 4.52 46.68 12.50
CA PRO A 633 3.15 46.59 13.00
C PRO A 633 2.15 45.91 12.04
N GLY A 634 2.38 46.02 10.73
CA GLY A 634 1.57 45.34 9.71
C GLY A 634 1.71 43.81 9.71
N THR A 635 2.91 43.30 9.97
CA THR A 635 3.20 41.85 10.06
C THR A 635 2.54 41.25 11.30
N ILE A 636 2.67 41.93 12.44
CA ILE A 636 2.02 41.52 13.71
C ILE A 636 0.50 41.47 13.52
N ARG A 637 -0.07 42.50 12.88
CA ARG A 637 -1.51 42.56 12.56
C ARG A 637 -1.97 41.41 11.66
N ASN A 638 -1.20 41.06 10.63
CA ASN A 638 -1.56 39.97 9.71
C ASN A 638 -1.56 38.61 10.40
N ARG A 639 -0.53 38.32 11.21
CA ARG A 639 -0.42 37.05 11.95
C ARG A 639 -1.56 36.86 12.95
N LEU A 640 -1.86 37.87 13.76
CA LEU A 640 -3.01 37.84 14.67
C LEU A 640 -4.36 37.74 13.92
N ALA A 641 -4.45 38.30 12.71
CA ALA A 641 -5.64 38.15 11.89
C ALA A 641 -5.85 36.71 11.41
N TYR A 642 -4.77 35.99 11.06
CA TYR A 642 -4.85 34.56 10.72
C TYR A 642 -5.23 33.69 11.91
N LEU A 643 -4.60 33.91 13.07
CA LEU A 643 -4.93 33.16 14.30
C LEU A 643 -6.40 33.36 14.70
N ARG A 644 -6.89 34.60 14.63
CA ARG A 644 -8.29 34.92 14.87
C ARG A 644 -9.23 34.29 13.82
N ALA A 645 -8.82 34.26 12.55
CA ALA A 645 -9.61 33.62 11.49
C ALA A 645 -9.74 32.11 11.71
N ALA A 646 -8.66 31.46 12.16
CA ALA A 646 -8.66 30.04 12.51
C ALA A 646 -9.62 29.74 13.66
N CYS A 647 -9.49 30.48 14.77
CA CYS A 647 -10.39 30.38 15.91
C CYS A 647 -11.86 30.53 15.48
N ARG A 648 -12.18 31.60 14.73
CA ARG A 648 -13.54 31.89 14.26
C ARG A 648 -14.11 30.80 13.35
N TYR A 649 -13.29 30.25 12.45
CA TYR A 649 -13.71 29.20 11.54
C TYR A 649 -14.11 27.94 12.32
N ALA A 650 -13.30 27.56 13.31
CA ALA A 650 -13.59 26.45 14.20
C ALA A 650 -14.90 26.68 14.97
N GLN A 651 -15.16 27.89 15.49
CA GLN A 651 -16.44 28.17 16.17
C GLN A 651 -17.64 28.04 15.21
N LYS A 652 -17.54 28.64 14.02
CA LYS A 652 -18.66 28.75 13.08
C LYS A 652 -19.02 27.43 12.40
N HIS A 653 -18.02 26.62 12.05
CA HIS A 653 -18.21 25.43 11.22
C HIS A 653 -18.04 24.11 11.98
N HIS A 654 -17.42 24.14 13.16
CA HIS A 654 -17.10 22.94 13.94
C HIS A 654 -17.61 23.00 15.40
N GLY A 655 -18.38 24.04 15.78
CA GLY A 655 -19.05 24.14 17.08
C GLY A 655 -18.10 24.34 18.26
N VAL A 656 -16.92 24.90 18.02
CA VAL A 656 -15.87 25.15 19.02
C VAL A 656 -16.17 26.44 19.81
N GLY A 657 -16.64 26.32 21.07
CA GLY A 657 -16.91 27.45 21.97
C GLY A 657 -18.17 28.30 21.65
N ASP A 658 -18.78 28.92 22.66
CA ASP A 658 -20.01 29.76 22.53
C ASP A 658 -19.74 31.29 22.67
N ARG A 659 -18.48 31.72 22.87
CA ARG A 659 -18.08 33.12 23.09
C ARG A 659 -17.64 33.80 21.78
N ASP A 660 -18.16 35.00 21.46
CA ASP A 660 -17.89 35.70 20.19
C ASP A 660 -16.51 36.38 20.18
N VAL A 661 -15.53 35.76 19.50
CA VAL A 661 -14.12 36.22 19.40
C VAL A 661 -13.97 37.53 18.60
N ARG A 662 -15.07 38.15 18.14
CA ARG A 662 -15.06 39.38 17.32
C ARG A 662 -14.35 40.58 17.96
N HIS A 663 -14.38 40.71 19.30
CA HIS A 663 -14.06 41.98 19.97
C HIS A 663 -12.84 41.97 20.89
N GLU A 664 -12.17 40.82 21.10
CA GLU A 664 -11.22 40.67 22.22
C GLU A 664 -9.73 40.65 21.83
N VAL A 665 -9.37 40.39 20.56
CA VAL A 665 -7.95 40.38 20.14
C VAL A 665 -7.44 41.82 19.93
N PRO A 666 -6.51 42.34 20.76
CA PRO A 666 -5.98 43.68 20.59
C PRO A 666 -4.98 43.69 19.43
N VAL A 667 -5.25 44.50 18.41
CA VAL A 667 -4.41 44.60 17.20
C VAL A 667 -3.75 45.97 17.16
N PRO A 668 -2.44 46.10 16.85
CA PRO A 668 -1.77 47.39 16.75
C PRO A 668 -2.44 48.32 15.71
N ALA A 669 -2.59 49.60 16.05
CA ALA A 669 -3.04 50.62 15.09
C ALA A 669 -1.98 50.81 13.99
N VAL A 670 -2.31 50.41 12.76
CA VAL A 670 -1.43 50.59 11.61
C VAL A 670 -1.75 51.94 10.94
N ARG A 671 -0.90 52.95 11.14
CA ARG A 671 -0.92 54.17 10.33
C ARG A 671 -0.04 53.99 9.09
N ASN A 672 -0.55 53.30 8.08
CA ASN A 672 0.09 53.25 6.77
C ASN A 672 -0.74 54.04 5.76
N SER A 673 -0.60 55.36 5.77
CA SER A 673 -0.87 56.18 4.59
C SER A 673 0.45 56.76 4.10
N ARG A 674 0.92 56.27 2.95
CA ARG A 674 1.76 56.96 1.95
C ARG A 674 1.94 56.01 0.76
N GLN A 675 0.97 56.00 -0.14
CA GLN A 675 1.23 55.61 -1.53
C GLN A 675 1.64 56.91 -2.24
N VAL A 676 2.94 57.11 -2.43
CA VAL A 676 3.39 58.16 -3.35
C VAL A 676 3.17 57.60 -4.74
N TYR A 677 2.05 57.97 -5.34
CA TYR A 677 1.78 57.63 -6.72
C TYR A 677 2.47 58.64 -7.61
N ALA A 678 3.21 58.14 -8.61
CA ALA A 678 3.69 59.01 -9.69
C ALA A 678 2.49 59.76 -10.27
N SER A 679 2.66 61.06 -10.47
CA SER A 679 1.72 61.88 -11.22
C SER A 679 1.84 61.55 -12.71
N ARG A 680 0.82 61.92 -13.48
CA ARG A 680 0.83 61.75 -14.94
C ARG A 680 2.03 62.49 -15.58
N ALA A 681 2.44 63.61 -14.99
CA ALA A 681 3.61 64.36 -15.45
C ALA A 681 4.91 63.55 -15.26
N GLU A 682 5.09 62.93 -14.09
CA GLU A 682 6.27 62.10 -13.79
C GLU A 682 6.31 60.84 -14.66
N MET A 683 5.18 60.16 -14.86
CA MET A 683 5.10 59.01 -15.78
C MET A 683 5.50 59.41 -17.21
N LEU A 684 5.05 60.57 -17.70
CA LEU A 684 5.43 61.04 -19.04
C LEU A 684 6.92 61.38 -19.15
N VAL A 685 7.54 61.89 -18.08
CA VAL A 685 8.99 62.10 -18.02
C VAL A 685 9.74 60.76 -18.09
N ILE A 686 9.29 59.76 -17.33
CA ILE A 686 9.87 58.40 -17.35
C ILE A 686 9.73 57.78 -18.73
N ALA A 687 8.54 57.82 -19.32
CA ALA A 687 8.26 57.29 -20.67
C ALA A 687 9.08 58.00 -21.76
N ARG A 688 9.41 59.29 -21.61
CA ARG A 688 10.24 60.02 -22.58
C ARG A 688 11.71 59.65 -22.52
N LYS A 689 12.20 59.06 -21.43
CA LYS A 689 13.57 58.55 -21.32
C LYS A 689 13.79 57.24 -22.09
N CYS A 690 12.73 56.52 -22.47
CA CYS A 690 12.84 55.36 -23.33
C CYS A 690 13.20 55.79 -24.77
N GLY A 691 14.22 55.17 -25.36
CA GLY A 691 14.70 55.45 -26.73
C GLY A 691 13.72 55.03 -27.83
N ALA A 692 14.13 55.19 -29.10
CA ALA A 692 13.23 55.06 -30.25
C ALA A 692 13.20 53.65 -30.88
N SER A 693 13.95 52.69 -30.35
CA SER A 693 13.98 51.32 -30.88
C SER A 693 12.63 50.58 -30.65
N PRO A 694 12.35 49.51 -31.41
CA PRO A 694 11.09 48.78 -31.29
C PRO A 694 10.80 48.27 -29.87
N ALA A 695 11.80 47.67 -29.21
CA ALA A 695 11.66 47.17 -27.83
C ALA A 695 11.43 48.32 -26.82
N GLU A 696 12.03 49.48 -27.03
CA GLU A 696 11.83 50.64 -26.15
C GLU A 696 10.48 51.32 -26.37
N ARG A 697 9.87 51.18 -27.55
CA ARG A 697 8.48 51.62 -27.80
C ARG A 697 7.48 50.75 -27.06
N GLU A 698 7.71 49.44 -27.01
CA GLU A 698 6.90 48.51 -26.22
C GLU A 698 7.04 48.79 -24.71
N ALA A 699 8.26 49.03 -24.22
CA ALA A 699 8.47 49.47 -22.84
C ALA A 699 7.71 50.77 -22.52
N ARG A 700 7.69 51.72 -23.45
CA ARG A 700 6.92 52.97 -23.34
C ARG A 700 5.40 52.75 -23.26
N ALA A 701 4.90 51.78 -24.03
CA ALA A 701 3.50 51.40 -24.02
C ALA A 701 3.13 50.74 -22.68
N LEU A 702 3.95 49.83 -22.19
CA LEU A 702 3.77 49.14 -20.91
C LEU A 702 3.79 50.11 -19.72
N ILE A 703 4.71 51.08 -19.69
CA ILE A 703 4.75 52.12 -18.64
C ILE A 703 3.43 52.91 -18.58
N ARG A 704 2.85 53.25 -19.74
CA ARG A 704 1.56 53.94 -19.80
C ARG A 704 0.41 53.03 -19.39
N LEU A 705 0.45 51.77 -19.80
CA LEU A 705 -0.58 50.78 -19.50
C LEU A 705 -0.63 50.49 -18.00
N ALA A 706 0.53 50.31 -17.36
CA ALA A 706 0.65 50.15 -15.91
C ALA A 706 0.11 51.38 -15.15
N PHE A 707 0.40 52.59 -15.64
CA PHE A 707 -0.07 53.83 -15.02
C PHE A 707 -1.61 53.98 -15.05
N TYR A 708 -2.25 53.75 -16.20
CA TYR A 708 -3.69 53.95 -16.36
C TYR A 708 -4.53 52.75 -15.89
N SER A 709 -3.96 51.55 -15.85
CA SER A 709 -4.61 50.36 -15.27
C SER A 709 -4.60 50.36 -13.74
N GLY A 710 -3.88 51.29 -13.10
CA GLY A 710 -3.76 51.36 -11.65
C GLY A 710 -2.70 50.43 -11.06
N MET A 711 -1.93 49.74 -11.90
CA MET A 711 -0.75 48.93 -11.53
C MET A 711 0.50 49.83 -11.32
N ARG A 712 0.30 51.01 -10.71
CA ARG A 712 1.28 52.11 -10.62
C ARG A 712 2.18 52.05 -9.40
#